data_AF-A0A0R3W9M8-F1
#
_entry.id   AF-A0A0R3W9M8-F1
#
_cell.length_a   1.000
_cell.length_b   1.000
_cell.length_c   1.000
_cell.angle_alpha   90.00
_cell.angle_beta   90.00
_cell.angle_gamma   90.00
#
_symmetry.space_group_name_H-M   'P 1'
#
loop_
_entity.id
_entity.type
_entity.pdbx_description
1 polymer ?
#
loop_
_entity_poly.entity_id
_entity_poly.type
_entity_poly.pdbx_seq_one_letter_code
_entity_poly.pdbx_strand_id
1 'polypeptide(L)'
;MLVRQATLACQRAFTFFATRATAVGANSKGYHGTGACAHQSSPKILITGGLGQLGMPLARVFRSKYGQDSVIVTDIKKPDPAVKDLGRFEFADIMDADGLRELIVEHRIDWLIHFSALLSAIGEQNTPLAMKVNIGGLHNIFNVAREFNLRLFIPSTIGAFGPNSPRNPTPDDCIQQPNTIYGVSKVHAELLGMYLNHRYGLDFRSLRLPGVISADVEPGGGTTDYAIHIFKYAMRGEPYPCFLSQNTRLPMIWIDDVIRAMAEVMECPREKLKRCVYNLAGISFTPKEINEAMLRGMHRHGLQEQLKTYELKYDVDFRQKIADSWPEVLDDSNARADWGWRHEVDIDGMVDKMFEYLKAHSKSNPSVQGSVVPMDYSAAFKSLTKGMDEFKAPEVKRLKNSSSSTESIDYCDYNTIPYKCMKEFLCKPPQIDKLGLPPIFSFKSLLKSPYNFPPDIVDILSSLKYTKPMPVQAEVIPIFHEGCNMLVGSPTGSGKTAAYLLPILNFAACAKFHPSSEKKHIVRPHSIVLSTTQELLGQIWTEAVKLGQNLFPKHGRIAILRRNHYGLRKKQNKEIKNTLKKVRELRLPSDTRVLITTPKRLAMLLAKTGMRCPINFSHLRWLVIDECDKMLESNIGDNASVLRAFRSQLTSILHSIRAYTTEFPNVALFSATLTPPVVAWATEELGGIDSSSSRGLVKVQLGDCNAAVSVVRQELRYCGSEQGKLLELRKMLIDGLVYPCLIFTESRQRAADLFREVILCDKLIHVSILSSEKSEAQRIATVKAFREGKVNVLICTDLLGRGMDFRSLMMVVNYDLPPSPVEYIHRVGRTGRAGRAGGRAVTLWTDADLPHMDSILEVMNRSGAEVDPDLKRLVSAWKSRKAKQMHARALGGVVSQRKGERKLAAKVASKKSRGEFKRERGLLRPWNPHRESITDVPGSKSRELKIVNGESMVGSGGRAKKRKRIVEEAV
;
A
#
# COMPACT_ATOMS: atom_id res chain seq x y z
N MET A 1 21.39 -14.51 -20.18
CA MET A 1 20.14 -14.47 -20.98
C MET A 1 19.20 -13.36 -20.52
N LEU A 2 18.84 -13.27 -19.23
CA LEU A 2 17.98 -12.21 -18.65
C LEU A 2 18.51 -10.76 -18.82
N VAL A 3 19.81 -10.53 -18.61
CA VAL A 3 20.43 -9.21 -18.87
C VAL A 3 20.27 -8.82 -20.34
N ARG A 4 20.40 -9.79 -21.26
CA ARG A 4 20.23 -9.56 -22.70
C ARG A 4 18.79 -9.20 -23.06
N GLN A 5 17.80 -9.78 -22.38
CA GLN A 5 16.38 -9.41 -22.55
C GLN A 5 16.05 -8.04 -21.96
N ALA A 6 16.58 -7.69 -20.79
CA ALA A 6 16.39 -6.37 -20.17
C ALA A 6 17.05 -5.25 -20.99
N THR A 7 18.24 -5.49 -21.54
CA THR A 7 18.91 -4.55 -22.45
C THR A 7 18.15 -4.42 -23.77
N LEU A 8 17.58 -5.51 -24.31
CA LEU A 8 16.74 -5.46 -25.52
C LEU A 8 15.43 -4.70 -25.29
N ALA A 9 14.82 -4.83 -24.11
CA ALA A 9 13.61 -4.10 -23.73
C ALA A 9 13.88 -2.60 -23.53
N CYS A 10 14.98 -2.24 -22.84
CA CYS A 10 15.42 -0.85 -22.73
C CYS A 10 15.80 -0.25 -24.08
N GLN A 11 16.52 -0.99 -24.94
CA GLN A 11 16.81 -0.53 -26.30
C GLN A 11 15.52 -0.34 -27.11
N ARG A 12 14.57 -1.28 -27.06
CA ARG A 12 13.26 -1.15 -27.75
C ARG A 12 12.42 0.03 -27.25
N ALA A 13 12.44 0.30 -25.94
CA ALA A 13 11.79 1.48 -25.36
C ALA A 13 12.48 2.78 -25.81
N PHE A 14 13.81 2.81 -25.82
CA PHE A 14 14.58 3.97 -26.30
C PHE A 14 14.39 4.20 -27.81
N THR A 15 14.32 3.13 -28.62
CA THR A 15 14.00 3.24 -30.05
C THR A 15 12.57 3.74 -30.25
N PHE A 16 11.60 3.28 -29.45
CA PHE A 16 10.22 3.76 -29.48
C PHE A 16 10.11 5.26 -29.18
N PHE A 17 10.80 5.74 -28.14
CA PHE A 17 10.84 7.17 -27.81
C PHE A 17 11.61 8.01 -28.85
N ALA A 18 12.73 7.50 -29.37
CA ALA A 18 13.52 8.20 -30.39
C ALA A 18 12.76 8.37 -31.73
N THR A 19 12.02 7.35 -32.16
CA THR A 19 11.26 7.38 -33.43
C THR A 19 10.05 8.33 -33.37
N ARG A 20 9.46 8.53 -32.17
CA ARG A 20 8.37 9.50 -31.96
C ARG A 20 8.87 10.93 -31.68
N ALA A 21 10.02 11.10 -31.03
CA ALA A 21 10.64 12.42 -30.83
C ALA A 21 11.03 13.10 -32.16
N THR A 22 11.43 12.32 -33.17
CA THR A 22 11.67 12.84 -34.53
C THR A 22 10.40 13.25 -35.27
N ALA A 23 9.23 12.71 -34.93
CA ALA A 23 7.94 13.08 -35.55
C ALA A 23 7.32 14.36 -34.96
N VAL A 24 7.73 14.77 -33.75
CA VAL A 24 7.21 15.98 -33.09
C VAL A 24 8.02 17.25 -33.45
N GLY A 25 9.22 17.10 -34.03
CA GLY A 25 10.11 18.21 -34.39
C GLY A 25 10.01 18.75 -35.82
N ALA A 26 9.21 18.14 -36.70
CA ALA A 26 9.17 18.51 -38.13
C ALA A 26 7.73 18.69 -38.62
N ASN A 27 7.08 19.78 -38.21
CA ASN A 27 5.91 20.29 -38.92
C ASN A 27 5.88 21.83 -38.85
N SER A 28 6.87 22.45 -39.50
CA SER A 28 6.74 23.83 -39.98
C SER A 28 7.54 23.99 -41.27
N LYS A 29 6.89 23.66 -42.40
CA LYS A 29 7.00 24.30 -43.74
C LYS A 29 6.53 23.31 -44.80
N GLY A 30 5.59 23.77 -45.63
CA GLY A 30 4.95 22.96 -46.65
C GLY A 30 5.91 22.53 -47.76
N TYR A 31 5.62 21.36 -48.33
CA TYR A 31 5.96 21.00 -49.70
C TYR A 31 4.87 20.06 -50.23
N HIS A 32 4.25 20.46 -51.34
CA HIS A 32 3.50 19.57 -52.22
C HIS A 32 4.44 18.55 -52.88
N GLY A 33 4.00 17.30 -53.02
CA GLY A 33 4.71 16.31 -53.85
C GLY A 33 4.37 14.85 -53.56
N THR A 34 3.37 14.35 -54.31
CA THR A 34 3.20 12.99 -54.85
C THR A 34 3.14 11.76 -53.92
N GLY A 35 2.07 10.98 -54.10
CA GLY A 35 1.73 9.84 -53.26
C GLY A 35 2.67 8.64 -53.33
N ALA A 36 2.74 7.97 -52.19
CA ALA A 36 3.02 6.55 -52.09
C ALA A 36 2.16 6.00 -50.93
N CYS A 37 1.37 4.98 -51.23
CA CYS A 37 0.44 4.31 -50.34
C CYS A 37 1.18 3.80 -49.08
N ALA A 38 0.97 4.44 -47.93
CA ALA A 38 1.46 3.93 -46.66
C ALA A 38 0.57 2.75 -46.21
N HIS A 39 1.14 1.54 -46.21
CA HIS A 39 0.56 0.38 -45.53
C HIS A 39 0.24 0.76 -44.07
N GLN A 40 -1.05 0.96 -43.74
CA GLN A 40 -1.49 1.13 -42.35
C GLN A 40 -1.30 -0.20 -41.62
N SER A 41 -0.37 -0.22 -40.66
CA SER A 41 -0.21 -1.35 -39.73
C SER A 41 -1.50 -1.55 -38.93
N SER A 42 -1.93 -2.80 -38.77
CA SER A 42 -3.09 -3.19 -37.96
C SER A 42 -2.95 -2.68 -36.51
N PRO A 43 -3.98 -2.04 -35.93
CA PRO A 43 -3.90 -1.48 -34.57
C PRO A 43 -3.75 -2.59 -33.52
N LYS A 44 -2.95 -2.35 -32.49
CA LYS A 44 -2.91 -3.17 -31.26
C LYS A 44 -3.92 -2.64 -30.25
N ILE A 45 -4.86 -3.49 -29.84
CA ILE A 45 -6.04 -3.11 -29.07
C ILE A 45 -6.00 -3.79 -27.71
N LEU A 46 -6.16 -3.02 -26.64
CA LEU A 46 -6.32 -3.49 -25.26
C LEU A 46 -7.76 -3.26 -24.81
N ILE A 47 -8.44 -4.31 -24.36
CA ILE A 47 -9.81 -4.24 -23.84
C ILE A 47 -9.78 -4.62 -22.35
N THR A 48 -10.05 -3.65 -21.47
CA THR A 48 -10.14 -3.88 -20.01
C THR A 48 -11.57 -4.15 -19.57
N GLY A 49 -11.75 -5.03 -18.57
CA GLY A 49 -13.08 -5.50 -18.16
C GLY A 49 -13.72 -6.41 -19.21
N GLY A 50 -12.86 -7.13 -19.93
CA GLY A 50 -13.25 -7.79 -21.16
C GLY A 50 -14.09 -9.06 -20.99
N LEU A 51 -14.18 -9.62 -19.77
CA LEU A 51 -15.08 -10.73 -19.46
C LEU A 51 -16.52 -10.27 -19.18
N GLY A 52 -16.79 -8.96 -19.24
CA GLY A 52 -18.15 -8.43 -19.21
C GLY A 52 -18.92 -8.65 -20.52
N GLN A 53 -20.21 -8.31 -20.51
CA GLN A 53 -21.17 -8.52 -21.61
C GLN A 53 -20.70 -7.94 -22.95
N LEU A 54 -19.97 -6.83 -22.95
CA LEU A 54 -19.54 -6.13 -24.18
C LEU A 54 -18.14 -6.51 -24.66
N GLY A 55 -17.27 -6.98 -23.75
CA GLY A 55 -15.85 -7.11 -24.00
C GLY A 55 -15.51 -8.22 -24.99
N MET A 56 -15.95 -9.45 -24.71
CA MET A 56 -15.69 -10.60 -25.59
C MET A 56 -16.34 -10.47 -26.98
N PRO A 57 -17.61 -10.04 -27.12
CA PRO A 57 -18.20 -9.80 -28.45
C PRO A 57 -17.42 -8.78 -29.27
N LEU A 58 -16.99 -7.66 -28.66
CA LEU A 58 -16.20 -6.65 -29.36
C LEU A 58 -14.80 -7.17 -29.72
N ALA A 59 -14.17 -7.94 -28.83
CA ALA A 59 -12.89 -8.58 -29.10
C ALA A 59 -12.98 -9.50 -30.33
N ARG A 60 -14.06 -10.27 -30.49
CA ARG A 60 -14.28 -11.14 -31.66
C ARG A 60 -14.35 -10.34 -32.96
N VAL A 61 -15.08 -9.22 -32.97
CA VAL A 61 -15.17 -8.34 -34.14
C VAL A 61 -13.80 -7.82 -34.55
N PHE A 62 -13.03 -7.30 -33.59
CA PHE A 62 -11.70 -6.77 -33.89
C PHE A 62 -10.67 -7.85 -34.24
N ARG A 63 -10.74 -9.05 -33.65
CA ARG A 63 -9.85 -10.16 -34.02
C ARG A 63 -10.13 -10.70 -35.40
N SER A 64 -11.41 -10.74 -35.80
CA SER A 64 -11.81 -11.10 -37.16
C SER A 64 -11.24 -10.12 -38.18
N LYS A 65 -11.25 -8.82 -37.88
CA LYS A 65 -10.73 -7.77 -38.77
C LYS A 65 -9.20 -7.63 -38.78
N TYR A 66 -8.57 -7.64 -37.60
CA TYR A 66 -7.16 -7.26 -37.42
C TYR A 66 -6.23 -8.41 -37.03
N GLY A 67 -6.78 -9.62 -36.90
CA GLY A 67 -6.05 -10.82 -36.49
C GLY A 67 -6.12 -11.08 -34.99
N GLN A 68 -5.95 -12.36 -34.62
CA GLN A 68 -6.08 -12.85 -33.25
C GLN A 68 -5.11 -12.17 -32.26
N ASP A 69 -3.87 -11.92 -32.69
CA ASP A 69 -2.81 -11.32 -31.87
C ASP A 69 -2.91 -9.79 -31.75
N SER A 70 -3.85 -9.16 -32.45
CA SER A 70 -4.01 -7.71 -32.43
C SER A 70 -4.91 -7.22 -31.29
N VAL A 71 -5.62 -8.13 -30.60
CA VAL A 71 -6.54 -7.79 -29.52
C VAL A 71 -6.21 -8.57 -28.26
N ILE A 72 -5.82 -7.82 -27.22
CA ILE A 72 -5.57 -8.33 -25.88
C ILE A 72 -6.75 -7.99 -25.00
N VAL A 73 -7.31 -9.01 -24.38
CA VAL A 73 -8.43 -8.88 -23.45
C VAL A 73 -7.90 -9.01 -22.03
N THR A 74 -8.35 -8.15 -21.11
CA THR A 74 -7.93 -8.21 -19.71
C THR A 74 -9.08 -8.06 -18.74
N ASP A 75 -8.93 -8.73 -17.59
CA ASP A 75 -9.89 -8.66 -16.49
C ASP A 75 -9.21 -9.00 -15.15
N ILE A 76 -9.85 -8.61 -14.05
CA ILE A 76 -9.47 -9.00 -12.68
C ILE A 76 -9.97 -10.41 -12.33
N LYS A 77 -10.84 -10.98 -13.15
CA LYS A 77 -11.27 -12.37 -13.05
C LYS A 77 -10.49 -13.22 -14.02
N LYS A 78 -10.16 -14.45 -13.61
CA LYS A 78 -9.68 -15.45 -14.57
C LYS A 78 -10.86 -15.96 -15.40
N PRO A 79 -10.70 -16.13 -16.72
CA PRO A 79 -11.73 -16.68 -17.58
C PRO A 79 -12.03 -18.13 -17.20
N ASP A 80 -13.29 -18.54 -17.34
CA ASP A 80 -13.68 -19.94 -17.20
C ASP A 80 -13.00 -20.78 -18.31
N PRO A 81 -12.38 -21.93 -17.99
CA PRO A 81 -11.83 -22.84 -19.00
C PRO A 81 -12.80 -23.23 -20.13
N ALA A 82 -14.11 -23.13 -19.89
CA ALA A 82 -15.14 -23.39 -20.89
C ALA A 82 -15.30 -22.30 -21.96
N VAL A 83 -14.68 -21.12 -21.81
CA VAL A 83 -14.75 -20.04 -22.79
C VAL A 83 -13.93 -20.42 -24.03
N LYS A 84 -14.61 -20.99 -25.03
CA LYS A 84 -14.06 -21.19 -26.37
C LYS A 84 -13.78 -19.82 -27.00
N ASP A 85 -12.64 -19.70 -27.69
CA ASP A 85 -12.20 -18.50 -28.41
C ASP A 85 -11.82 -17.28 -27.53
N LEU A 86 -11.32 -17.52 -26.32
CA LEU A 86 -10.80 -16.48 -25.42
C LEU A 86 -9.70 -15.62 -26.09
N GLY A 87 -8.93 -16.19 -27.02
CA GLY A 87 -7.78 -15.56 -27.67
C GLY A 87 -6.73 -15.09 -26.65
N ARG A 88 -5.95 -14.05 -27.00
CA ARG A 88 -4.93 -13.50 -26.10
C ARG A 88 -5.59 -12.78 -24.91
N PHE A 89 -5.32 -13.28 -23.70
CA PHE A 89 -5.85 -12.76 -22.45
C PHE A 89 -4.71 -12.49 -21.46
N GLU A 90 -4.76 -11.34 -20.79
CA GLU A 90 -3.82 -10.99 -19.72
C GLU A 90 -4.57 -10.59 -18.45
N PHE A 91 -4.04 -10.92 -17.29
CA PHE A 91 -4.63 -10.46 -16.03
C PHE A 91 -4.23 -8.99 -15.80
N ALA A 92 -5.20 -8.11 -15.54
CA ALA A 92 -4.91 -6.70 -15.24
C ALA A 92 -5.93 -6.13 -14.25
N ASP A 93 -5.44 -5.41 -13.24
CA ASP A 93 -6.27 -4.58 -12.36
C ASP A 93 -6.14 -3.12 -12.78
N ILE A 94 -7.27 -2.49 -13.13
CA ILE A 94 -7.28 -1.07 -13.52
C ILE A 94 -6.83 -0.14 -12.38
N MET A 95 -6.84 -0.63 -11.13
CA MET A 95 -6.35 0.10 -9.97
C MET A 95 -4.82 0.10 -9.88
N ASP A 96 -4.15 -0.81 -10.61
CA ASP A 96 -2.70 -0.89 -10.73
C ASP A 96 -2.23 -0.15 -11.99
N ALA A 97 -1.94 1.14 -11.81
CA ALA A 97 -1.48 1.99 -12.91
C ALA A 97 -0.16 1.50 -13.52
N ASP A 98 0.75 0.92 -12.73
CA ASP A 98 2.05 0.48 -13.22
C ASP A 98 1.90 -0.80 -14.05
N GLY A 99 1.07 -1.74 -13.61
CA GLY A 99 0.71 -2.93 -14.41
C GLY A 99 0.05 -2.57 -15.75
N LEU A 100 -0.83 -1.55 -15.77
CA LEU A 100 -1.40 -1.05 -17.02
C LEU A 100 -0.34 -0.44 -17.96
N ARG A 101 0.64 0.31 -17.41
CA ARG A 101 1.75 0.86 -18.22
C ARG A 101 2.59 -0.25 -18.83
N GLU A 102 2.91 -1.28 -18.05
CA GLU A 102 3.70 -2.42 -18.51
C GLU A 102 3.01 -3.13 -19.67
N LEU A 103 1.71 -3.43 -19.55
CA LEU A 103 0.92 -4.04 -20.63
C LEU A 103 0.88 -3.19 -21.90
N ILE A 104 0.71 -1.87 -21.76
CA ILE A 104 0.69 -0.94 -22.90
C ILE A 104 2.03 -0.95 -23.64
N VAL A 105 3.14 -0.91 -22.89
CA VAL A 105 4.49 -0.87 -23.46
C VAL A 105 4.88 -2.22 -24.07
N GLU A 106 4.64 -3.31 -23.36
CA GLU A 106 4.99 -4.67 -23.80
C GLU A 106 4.31 -5.03 -25.12
N HIS A 107 3.01 -4.72 -25.22
CA HIS A 107 2.20 -5.08 -26.37
C HIS A 107 2.08 -3.97 -27.41
N ARG A 108 2.68 -2.80 -27.18
CA ARG A 108 2.65 -1.63 -28.06
C ARG A 108 1.23 -1.24 -28.43
N ILE A 109 0.39 -1.07 -27.41
CA ILE A 109 -1.03 -0.79 -27.58
C ILE A 109 -1.21 0.57 -28.27
N ASP A 110 -2.11 0.61 -29.26
CA ASP A 110 -2.55 1.82 -29.97
C ASP A 110 -3.93 2.27 -29.47
N TRP A 111 -4.85 1.33 -29.25
CA TRP A 111 -6.23 1.57 -28.84
C TRP A 111 -6.51 0.96 -27.48
N LEU A 112 -7.07 1.74 -26.56
CA LEU A 112 -7.50 1.29 -25.23
C LEU A 112 -9.02 1.42 -25.11
N ILE A 113 -9.68 0.30 -24.85
CA ILE A 113 -11.13 0.22 -24.67
C ILE A 113 -11.40 -0.21 -23.23
N HIS A 114 -12.18 0.59 -22.50
CA HIS A 114 -12.35 0.41 -21.06
C HIS A 114 -13.79 0.15 -20.65
N PHE A 115 -14.08 -1.08 -20.21
CA PHE A 115 -15.42 -1.50 -19.77
C PHE A 115 -15.55 -1.70 -18.26
N SER A 116 -14.45 -1.78 -17.51
CA SER A 116 -14.49 -2.06 -16.08
C SER A 116 -15.23 -0.96 -15.29
N ALA A 117 -16.44 -1.27 -14.80
CA ALA A 117 -17.21 -0.41 -13.92
C ALA A 117 -18.20 -1.24 -13.07
N LEU A 118 -18.55 -0.72 -11.89
CA LEU A 118 -19.69 -1.20 -11.10
C LEU A 118 -20.95 -0.46 -11.52
N LEU A 119 -22.00 -1.22 -11.88
CA LEU A 119 -23.31 -0.71 -12.32
C LEU A 119 -24.09 -0.05 -11.18
N SER A 120 -25.17 0.69 -11.51
CA SER A 120 -25.96 1.51 -10.59
C SER A 120 -26.42 0.77 -9.32
N ALA A 121 -27.08 -0.38 -9.45
CA ALA A 121 -27.61 -1.11 -8.29
C ALA A 121 -26.50 -1.54 -7.29
N ILE A 122 -25.40 -2.09 -7.81
CA ILE A 122 -24.25 -2.52 -6.99
C ILE A 122 -23.50 -1.31 -6.44
N GLY A 123 -23.40 -0.25 -7.23
CA GLY A 123 -22.72 0.99 -6.85
C GLY A 123 -23.40 1.72 -5.70
N GLU A 124 -24.75 1.76 -5.68
CA GLU A 124 -25.49 2.36 -4.55
C GLU A 124 -25.34 1.54 -3.27
N GLN A 125 -25.29 0.21 -3.37
CA GLN A 125 -25.06 -0.66 -2.22
C GLN A 125 -23.64 -0.52 -1.65
N ASN A 126 -22.67 -0.12 -2.48
CA ASN A 126 -21.27 0.05 -2.09
C ASN A 126 -20.62 1.27 -2.77
N THR A 127 -21.08 2.46 -2.40
CA THR A 127 -20.60 3.73 -2.95
C THR A 127 -19.07 3.89 -2.85
N PRO A 128 -18.39 3.51 -1.74
CA PRO A 128 -16.94 3.62 -1.66
C PRO A 128 -16.20 2.77 -2.70
N LEU A 129 -16.66 1.54 -2.95
CA LEU A 129 -16.08 0.68 -3.97
C LEU A 129 -16.36 1.22 -5.38
N ALA A 130 -17.59 1.71 -5.63
CA ALA A 130 -17.95 2.35 -6.90
C ALA A 130 -17.06 3.57 -7.19
N MET A 131 -16.82 4.43 -6.20
CA MET A 131 -15.89 5.55 -6.32
C MET A 131 -14.46 5.09 -6.61
N LYS A 132 -13.99 4.06 -5.89
CA LYS A 132 -12.64 3.53 -6.11
C LYS A 132 -12.47 3.01 -7.53
N VAL A 133 -13.40 2.20 -8.03
CA VAL A 133 -13.32 1.56 -9.34
C VAL A 133 -13.68 2.54 -10.47
N ASN A 134 -14.89 3.11 -10.44
CA ASN A 134 -15.43 3.90 -11.56
C ASN A 134 -14.81 5.29 -11.68
N ILE A 135 -14.17 5.81 -10.62
CA ILE A 135 -13.46 7.10 -10.66
C ILE A 135 -11.96 6.88 -10.52
N GLY A 136 -11.51 6.17 -9.48
CA GLY A 136 -10.08 5.94 -9.27
C GLY A 136 -9.43 5.11 -10.37
N GLY A 137 -10.03 3.96 -10.74
CA GLY A 137 -9.53 3.14 -11.85
C GLY A 137 -9.64 3.84 -13.20
N LEU A 138 -10.71 4.60 -13.42
CA LEU A 138 -10.90 5.44 -14.60
C LEU A 138 -9.78 6.50 -14.75
N HIS A 139 -9.35 7.12 -13.66
CA HIS A 139 -8.24 8.07 -13.68
C HIS A 139 -6.94 7.41 -14.13
N ASN A 140 -6.67 6.17 -13.70
CA ASN A 140 -5.50 5.43 -14.17
C ASN A 140 -5.56 5.21 -15.69
N ILE A 141 -6.72 4.82 -16.22
CA ILE A 141 -6.96 4.63 -17.66
C ILE A 141 -6.70 5.92 -18.44
N PHE A 142 -7.23 7.06 -18.00
CA PHE A 142 -6.97 8.34 -18.64
C PHE A 142 -5.49 8.74 -18.59
N ASN A 143 -4.84 8.50 -17.45
CA ASN A 143 -3.42 8.83 -17.28
C ASN A 143 -2.54 8.03 -18.24
N VAL A 144 -2.72 6.71 -18.32
CA VAL A 144 -1.93 5.88 -19.25
C VAL A 144 -2.26 6.16 -20.71
N ALA A 145 -3.54 6.40 -21.03
CA ALA A 145 -3.93 6.75 -22.40
C ALA A 145 -3.29 8.07 -22.87
N ARG A 146 -3.24 9.08 -21.98
CA ARG A 146 -2.56 10.35 -22.25
C ARG A 146 -1.04 10.18 -22.34
N GLU A 147 -0.45 9.42 -21.42
CA GLU A 147 1.00 9.18 -21.35
C GLU A 147 1.54 8.55 -22.64
N PHE A 148 0.82 7.58 -23.20
CA PHE A 148 1.22 6.88 -24.43
C PHE A 148 0.54 7.39 -25.70
N ASN A 149 -0.28 8.44 -25.61
CA ASN A 149 -1.06 9.00 -26.72
C ASN A 149 -1.88 7.93 -27.46
N LEU A 150 -2.72 7.25 -26.70
CA LEU A 150 -3.60 6.18 -27.17
C LEU A 150 -4.94 6.74 -27.67
N ARG A 151 -5.59 6.01 -28.58
CA ARG A 151 -7.02 6.20 -28.84
C ARG A 151 -7.81 5.53 -27.73
N LEU A 152 -8.58 6.31 -26.97
CA LEU A 152 -9.28 5.84 -25.78
C LEU A 152 -10.78 5.80 -25.99
N PHE A 153 -11.39 4.64 -25.75
CA PHE A 153 -12.83 4.47 -25.66
C PHE A 153 -13.28 4.13 -24.25
N ILE A 154 -14.22 4.92 -23.72
CA ILE A 154 -14.91 4.62 -22.46
C ILE A 154 -16.40 4.80 -22.72
N PRO A 155 -17.26 3.77 -22.55
CA PRO A 155 -18.69 3.94 -22.72
C PRO A 155 -19.27 4.73 -21.56
N SER A 156 -20.22 5.60 -21.92
CA SER A 156 -21.17 6.20 -21.01
C SER A 156 -22.52 5.48 -21.13
N THR A 157 -23.56 5.97 -20.46
CA THR A 157 -24.88 5.35 -20.43
C THR A 157 -25.98 6.39 -20.28
N ILE A 158 -27.22 5.98 -20.53
CA ILE A 158 -28.42 6.74 -20.16
C ILE A 158 -28.49 7.13 -18.68
N GLY A 159 -27.75 6.43 -17.80
CA GLY A 159 -27.61 6.80 -16.40
C GLY A 159 -26.83 8.09 -16.15
N ALA A 160 -26.17 8.66 -17.16
CA ALA A 160 -25.51 9.97 -17.05
C ALA A 160 -26.51 11.15 -16.97
N PHE A 161 -27.77 10.90 -17.31
CA PHE A 161 -28.87 11.87 -17.21
C PHE A 161 -29.62 11.72 -15.87
N GLY A 162 -30.50 12.67 -15.59
CA GLY A 162 -31.38 12.57 -14.43
C GLY A 162 -32.68 13.37 -14.60
N PRO A 163 -33.45 13.56 -13.52
CA PRO A 163 -34.82 14.09 -13.58
C PRO A 163 -34.95 15.47 -14.25
N ASN A 164 -33.89 16.28 -14.21
CA ASN A 164 -33.86 17.64 -14.77
C ASN A 164 -33.34 17.68 -16.21
N SER A 165 -32.95 16.54 -16.78
CA SER A 165 -32.55 16.43 -18.19
C SER A 165 -33.79 16.39 -19.09
N PRO A 166 -33.77 16.98 -20.30
CA PRO A 166 -34.81 16.76 -21.30
C PRO A 166 -34.97 15.25 -21.54
N ARG A 167 -36.20 14.73 -21.55
CA ARG A 167 -36.46 13.27 -21.61
C ARG A 167 -36.89 12.76 -22.99
N ASN A 168 -37.49 13.61 -23.82
CA ASN A 168 -38.06 13.22 -25.11
C ASN A 168 -38.06 14.39 -26.12
N PRO A 169 -37.10 14.42 -27.07
CA PRO A 169 -35.86 13.67 -27.03
C PRO A 169 -34.86 14.27 -26.03
N THR A 170 -33.92 13.45 -25.57
CA THR A 170 -32.72 13.88 -24.84
C THR A 170 -31.59 14.15 -25.84
N PRO A 171 -31.20 15.41 -26.07
CA PRO A 171 -30.11 15.74 -27.01
C PRO A 171 -28.74 15.41 -26.41
N ASP A 172 -27.69 15.43 -27.24
CA ASP A 172 -26.30 15.27 -26.79
C ASP A 172 -25.88 16.34 -25.78
N ASP A 173 -26.29 17.58 -26.05
CA ASP A 173 -25.94 18.77 -25.29
C ASP A 173 -27.12 19.20 -24.42
N CYS A 174 -27.15 18.72 -23.17
CA CYS A 174 -28.15 19.12 -22.19
C CYS A 174 -27.62 19.06 -20.76
N ILE A 175 -28.45 19.50 -19.81
CA ILE A 175 -28.16 19.36 -18.38
C ILE A 175 -28.04 17.86 -18.04
N GLN A 176 -26.92 17.48 -17.42
CA GLN A 176 -26.67 16.14 -16.89
C GLN A 176 -26.63 16.22 -15.37
N GLN A 177 -27.68 15.74 -14.71
CA GLN A 177 -27.82 15.76 -13.25
C GLN A 177 -28.24 14.38 -12.72
N PRO A 178 -27.37 13.37 -12.82
CA PRO A 178 -27.68 12.02 -12.35
C PRO A 178 -27.85 11.99 -10.84
N ASN A 179 -28.75 11.12 -10.38
CA ASN A 179 -29.03 10.88 -8.95
C ASN A 179 -28.43 9.56 -8.43
N THR A 180 -27.60 8.89 -9.24
CA THR A 180 -26.88 7.65 -8.86
C THR A 180 -25.37 7.84 -8.95
N ILE A 181 -24.60 7.15 -8.13
CA ILE A 181 -23.14 7.16 -8.14
C ILE A 181 -22.58 6.65 -9.47
N TYR A 182 -23.26 5.67 -10.07
CA TYR A 182 -22.91 5.19 -11.40
C TYR A 182 -23.05 6.30 -12.44
N GLY A 183 -24.19 6.99 -12.45
CA GLY A 183 -24.42 8.13 -13.33
C GLY A 183 -23.41 9.25 -13.12
N VAL A 184 -23.14 9.62 -11.86
CA VAL A 184 -22.12 10.61 -11.49
C VAL A 184 -20.75 10.22 -12.05
N SER A 185 -20.36 8.95 -11.94
CA SER A 185 -19.09 8.46 -12.48
C SER A 185 -19.02 8.54 -14.02
N LYS A 186 -20.15 8.37 -14.71
CA LYS A 186 -20.22 8.49 -16.18
C LYS A 186 -20.13 9.93 -16.66
N VAL A 187 -20.85 10.86 -16.01
CA VAL A 187 -20.68 12.30 -16.29
C VAL A 187 -19.25 12.74 -16.03
N HIS A 188 -18.65 12.26 -14.94
CA HIS A 188 -17.24 12.52 -14.64
C HIS A 188 -16.30 12.01 -15.75
N ALA A 189 -16.54 10.80 -16.28
CA ALA A 189 -15.76 10.26 -17.40
C ALA A 189 -15.91 11.10 -18.68
N GLU A 190 -17.14 11.51 -19.02
CA GLU A 190 -17.42 12.34 -20.19
C GLU A 190 -16.69 13.69 -20.10
N LEU A 191 -16.88 14.42 -19.00
CA LEU A 191 -16.31 15.76 -18.82
C LEU A 191 -14.79 15.73 -18.74
N LEU A 192 -14.22 14.74 -18.04
CA LEU A 192 -12.77 14.59 -17.96
C LEU A 192 -12.18 14.23 -19.32
N GLY A 193 -12.80 13.31 -20.06
CA GLY A 193 -12.33 12.93 -21.38
C GLY A 193 -12.42 14.08 -22.39
N MET A 194 -13.51 14.86 -22.38
CA MET A 194 -13.66 16.08 -23.18
C MET A 194 -12.60 17.13 -22.83
N TYR A 195 -12.36 17.34 -21.52
CA TYR A 195 -11.31 18.24 -21.05
C TYR A 195 -9.93 17.77 -21.56
N LEU A 196 -9.62 16.49 -21.48
CA LEU A 196 -8.35 15.94 -21.92
C LEU A 196 -8.18 15.99 -23.44
N ASN A 197 -9.25 15.77 -24.21
CA ASN A 197 -9.24 15.98 -25.65
C ASN A 197 -8.96 17.45 -26.00
N HIS A 198 -9.70 18.38 -25.40
CA HIS A 198 -9.57 19.81 -25.65
C HIS A 198 -8.19 20.36 -25.23
N ARG A 199 -7.71 19.98 -24.04
CA ARG A 199 -6.47 20.53 -23.46
C ARG A 199 -5.21 19.85 -23.96
N TYR A 200 -5.24 18.53 -24.18
CA TYR A 200 -4.05 17.73 -24.46
C TYR A 200 -4.12 16.97 -25.79
N GLY A 201 -5.21 17.10 -26.55
CA GLY A 201 -5.36 16.44 -27.85
C GLY A 201 -5.60 14.92 -27.78
N LEU A 202 -5.91 14.36 -26.60
CA LEU A 202 -6.18 12.92 -26.45
C LEU A 202 -7.36 12.50 -27.36
N ASP A 203 -7.19 11.47 -28.19
CA ASP A 203 -8.27 10.90 -29.02
C ASP A 203 -9.26 10.09 -28.16
N PHE A 204 -10.11 10.82 -27.43
CA PHE A 204 -11.14 10.28 -26.55
C PHE A 204 -12.47 10.13 -27.27
N ARG A 205 -13.08 8.95 -27.15
CA ARG A 205 -14.36 8.60 -27.78
C ARG A 205 -15.28 7.93 -26.75
N SER A 206 -16.56 8.28 -26.79
CA SER A 206 -17.55 7.76 -25.86
C SER A 206 -18.92 7.70 -26.51
N LEU A 207 -19.68 6.66 -26.19
CA LEU A 207 -21.08 6.51 -26.57
C LEU A 207 -21.93 6.41 -25.31
N ARG A 208 -23.02 7.19 -25.22
CA ARG A 208 -24.04 7.04 -24.18
C ARG A 208 -25.00 5.92 -24.58
N LEU A 209 -24.78 4.74 -24.02
CA LEU A 209 -25.54 3.55 -24.37
C LEU A 209 -26.94 3.55 -23.72
N PRO A 210 -28.00 3.22 -24.48
CA PRO A 210 -29.30 2.81 -23.96
C PRO A 210 -29.22 1.52 -23.12
N GLY A 211 -30.36 1.04 -22.62
CA GLY A 211 -30.43 -0.30 -22.05
C GLY A 211 -30.03 -1.36 -23.09
N VAL A 212 -28.96 -2.10 -22.81
CA VAL A 212 -28.43 -3.10 -23.75
C VAL A 212 -29.16 -4.43 -23.55
N ILE A 213 -29.75 -4.94 -24.61
CA ILE A 213 -30.49 -6.21 -24.61
C ILE A 213 -29.63 -7.28 -25.30
N SER A 214 -29.40 -8.39 -24.60
CA SER A 214 -28.78 -9.58 -25.16
C SER A 214 -29.49 -10.84 -24.68
N ALA A 215 -29.41 -11.90 -25.48
CA ALA A 215 -30.11 -13.16 -25.20
C ALA A 215 -29.32 -14.12 -24.29
N ASP A 216 -28.00 -13.92 -24.21
CA ASP A 216 -27.02 -14.80 -23.57
C ASP A 216 -26.73 -14.49 -22.09
N VAL A 217 -27.22 -13.36 -21.58
CA VAL A 217 -26.95 -12.91 -20.21
C VAL A 217 -28.16 -13.15 -19.30
N GLU A 218 -27.91 -13.76 -18.15
CA GLU A 218 -28.91 -13.83 -17.07
C GLU A 218 -29.11 -12.43 -16.48
N PRO A 219 -30.36 -11.99 -16.30
CA PRO A 219 -30.66 -10.69 -15.70
C PRO A 219 -29.99 -10.50 -14.33
N GLY A 220 -29.34 -9.36 -14.16
CA GLY A 220 -28.48 -9.05 -13.01
C GLY A 220 -29.10 -8.14 -11.95
N GLY A 221 -30.40 -7.82 -12.07
CA GLY A 221 -31.13 -6.93 -11.17
C GLY A 221 -31.15 -5.45 -11.60
N GLY A 222 -30.89 -5.16 -12.88
CA GLY A 222 -30.96 -3.83 -13.47
C GLY A 222 -32.38 -3.31 -13.68
N THR A 223 -32.52 -1.99 -13.83
CA THR A 223 -33.81 -1.31 -14.11
C THR A 223 -34.35 -1.66 -15.51
N THR A 224 -33.47 -2.05 -16.44
CA THR A 224 -33.81 -2.42 -17.83
C THR A 224 -34.11 -3.91 -18.02
N ASP A 225 -33.92 -4.73 -16.98
CA ASP A 225 -33.94 -6.19 -17.07
C ASP A 225 -35.34 -6.75 -17.40
N TYR A 226 -36.41 -5.96 -17.22
CA TYR A 226 -37.78 -6.37 -17.58
C TYR A 226 -37.87 -6.79 -19.05
N ALA A 227 -37.08 -6.13 -19.92
CA ALA A 227 -37.04 -6.39 -21.35
C ALA A 227 -36.43 -7.77 -21.70
N ILE A 228 -35.77 -8.44 -20.77
CA ILE A 228 -35.23 -9.81 -20.94
C ILE A 228 -36.09 -10.82 -20.17
N HIS A 229 -36.48 -10.49 -18.93
CA HIS A 229 -37.31 -11.36 -18.09
C HIS A 229 -38.60 -11.78 -18.78
N ILE A 230 -39.24 -10.84 -19.48
CA ILE A 230 -40.53 -11.06 -20.14
C ILE A 230 -40.50 -12.28 -21.09
N PHE A 231 -39.40 -12.46 -21.83
CA PHE A 231 -39.22 -13.59 -22.75
C PHE A 231 -39.03 -14.93 -22.04
N LYS A 232 -38.35 -14.94 -20.88
CA LYS A 232 -38.12 -16.17 -20.11
C LYS A 232 -39.41 -16.70 -19.50
N TYR A 233 -40.23 -15.81 -18.95
CA TYR A 233 -41.57 -16.17 -18.44
C TYR A 233 -42.50 -16.60 -19.58
N ALA A 234 -42.46 -15.89 -20.71
CA ALA A 234 -43.22 -16.27 -21.91
C ALA A 234 -42.84 -17.67 -22.43
N MET A 235 -41.56 -18.02 -22.48
CA MET A 235 -41.10 -19.37 -22.86
C MET A 235 -41.61 -20.48 -21.92
N ARG A 236 -41.89 -20.16 -20.66
CA ARG A 236 -42.44 -21.09 -19.65
C ARG A 236 -43.97 -21.07 -19.60
N GLY A 237 -44.63 -20.11 -20.25
CA GLY A 237 -46.06 -19.88 -20.10
C GLY A 237 -46.45 -19.41 -18.70
N GLU A 238 -45.53 -18.81 -17.95
CA GLU A 238 -45.77 -18.35 -16.57
C GLU A 238 -46.16 -16.86 -16.54
N PRO A 239 -47.04 -16.42 -15.62
CA PRO A 239 -47.32 -14.99 -15.43
C PRO A 239 -46.06 -14.21 -15.02
N TYR A 240 -45.76 -13.12 -15.73
CA TYR A 240 -44.59 -12.28 -15.42
C TYR A 240 -44.99 -11.08 -14.54
N PRO A 241 -44.45 -10.93 -13.32
CA PRO A 241 -44.59 -9.72 -12.52
C PRO A 241 -43.57 -8.66 -12.98
N CYS A 242 -43.96 -7.83 -13.94
CA CYS A 242 -43.17 -6.70 -14.42
C CYS A 242 -43.10 -5.60 -13.35
N PHE A 243 -41.86 -5.26 -12.97
CA PHE A 243 -41.59 -4.29 -11.91
C PHE A 243 -41.66 -2.82 -12.36
N LEU A 244 -41.96 -2.57 -13.64
CA LEU A 244 -42.21 -1.23 -14.18
C LEU A 244 -43.68 -1.08 -14.59
N SER A 245 -44.17 0.16 -14.51
CA SER A 245 -45.47 0.57 -15.03
C SER A 245 -45.56 0.37 -16.54
N GLN A 246 -46.76 0.00 -17.01
CA GLN A 246 -47.06 -0.24 -18.42
C GLN A 246 -46.69 0.90 -19.38
N ASN A 247 -46.60 2.14 -18.89
CA ASN A 247 -46.36 3.34 -19.69
C ASN A 247 -44.92 3.86 -19.60
N THR A 248 -44.05 3.23 -18.81
CA THR A 248 -42.66 3.69 -18.64
C THR A 248 -41.87 3.44 -19.92
N ARG A 249 -41.61 4.48 -20.72
CA ARG A 249 -40.80 4.35 -21.94
C ARG A 249 -39.32 4.47 -21.61
N LEU A 250 -38.51 3.55 -22.14
CA LEU A 250 -37.06 3.58 -22.00
C LEU A 250 -36.38 3.31 -23.35
N PRO A 251 -35.27 4.00 -23.67
CA PRO A 251 -34.45 3.68 -24.82
C PRO A 251 -33.65 2.41 -24.56
N MET A 252 -33.66 1.52 -25.53
CA MET A 252 -33.02 0.22 -25.54
C MET A 252 -32.26 0.02 -26.85
N ILE A 253 -31.36 -0.95 -26.88
CA ILE A 253 -30.61 -1.29 -28.09
C ILE A 253 -30.19 -2.76 -28.04
N TRP A 254 -30.20 -3.42 -29.20
CA TRP A 254 -29.71 -4.78 -29.32
C TRP A 254 -28.18 -4.84 -29.25
N ILE A 255 -27.63 -5.87 -28.61
CA ILE A 255 -26.19 -5.98 -28.39
C ILE A 255 -25.36 -5.94 -29.69
N ASP A 256 -25.81 -6.56 -30.78
CA ASP A 256 -25.05 -6.56 -32.05
C ASP A 256 -24.84 -5.13 -32.58
N ASP A 257 -25.89 -4.30 -32.47
CA ASP A 257 -25.86 -2.89 -32.86
C ASP A 257 -24.90 -2.09 -31.97
N VAL A 258 -24.84 -2.39 -30.67
CA VAL A 258 -23.88 -1.76 -29.74
C VAL A 258 -22.44 -2.09 -30.11
N ILE A 259 -22.15 -3.37 -30.37
CA ILE A 259 -20.80 -3.82 -30.71
C ILE A 259 -20.37 -3.21 -32.05
N ARG A 260 -21.29 -3.16 -33.03
CA ARG A 260 -21.05 -2.51 -34.32
C ARG A 260 -20.81 -1.01 -34.16
N ALA A 261 -21.62 -0.31 -33.37
CA ALA A 261 -21.44 1.12 -33.06
C ALA A 261 -20.04 1.40 -32.48
N MET A 262 -19.60 0.58 -31.52
CA MET A 262 -18.27 0.73 -30.90
C MET A 262 -17.14 0.49 -31.89
N ALA A 263 -17.27 -0.50 -32.78
CA ALA A 263 -16.27 -0.77 -33.80
C ALA A 263 -16.21 0.37 -34.82
N GLU A 264 -17.35 0.80 -35.36
CA GLU A 264 -17.48 1.89 -36.33
C GLU A 264 -16.94 3.21 -35.76
N VAL A 265 -17.31 3.59 -34.53
CA VAL A 265 -16.81 4.83 -33.92
C VAL A 265 -15.32 4.77 -33.62
N MET A 266 -14.74 3.60 -33.32
CA MET A 266 -13.29 3.44 -33.11
C MET A 266 -12.49 3.46 -34.40
N GLU A 267 -13.08 2.99 -35.50
CA GLU A 267 -12.49 3.01 -36.84
C GLU A 267 -12.64 4.37 -37.54
N CYS A 268 -13.63 5.18 -37.13
CA CYS A 268 -13.89 6.48 -37.70
C CYS A 268 -12.65 7.42 -37.60
N PRO A 269 -12.21 8.08 -38.69
CA PRO A 269 -11.16 9.09 -38.61
C PRO A 269 -11.56 10.23 -37.66
N ARG A 270 -10.60 10.76 -36.89
CA ARG A 270 -10.86 11.79 -35.85
C ARG A 270 -11.47 13.05 -36.46
N GLU A 271 -11.13 13.36 -37.70
CA GLU A 271 -11.55 14.55 -38.46
C GLU A 271 -13.04 14.54 -38.81
N LYS A 272 -13.66 13.36 -38.88
CA LYS A 272 -15.11 13.23 -39.11
C LYS A 272 -15.93 13.44 -37.84
N LEU A 273 -15.33 13.19 -36.68
CA LEU A 273 -16.00 13.32 -35.38
C LEU A 273 -15.95 14.79 -34.91
N LYS A 274 -17.10 15.47 -34.82
CA LYS A 274 -17.14 16.84 -34.30
C LYS A 274 -17.13 16.91 -32.77
N ARG A 275 -17.43 15.80 -32.10
CA ARG A 275 -17.51 15.69 -30.64
C ARG A 275 -16.88 14.39 -30.14
N CYS A 276 -16.61 14.31 -28.83
CA CYS A 276 -16.02 13.12 -28.21
C CYS A 276 -17.09 12.15 -27.69
N VAL A 277 -18.26 12.67 -27.33
CA VAL A 277 -19.36 11.93 -26.70
C VAL A 277 -20.58 12.03 -27.59
N TYR A 278 -21.19 10.89 -27.91
CA TYR A 278 -22.42 10.81 -28.70
C TYR A 278 -23.48 9.98 -27.98
N ASN A 279 -24.73 10.40 -28.08
CA ASN A 279 -25.90 9.59 -27.83
C ASN A 279 -26.01 8.52 -28.90
N LEU A 280 -26.39 7.31 -28.48
CA LEU A 280 -26.66 6.20 -29.38
C LEU A 280 -28.12 5.82 -29.23
N ALA A 281 -28.94 5.93 -30.28
CA ALA A 281 -30.35 5.53 -30.21
C ALA A 281 -30.57 4.20 -30.95
N GLY A 282 -31.19 3.25 -30.25
CA GLY A 282 -31.75 2.03 -30.82
C GLY A 282 -33.27 2.18 -30.93
N ILE A 283 -33.97 1.36 -30.14
CA ILE A 283 -35.43 1.30 -30.05
C ILE A 283 -35.90 1.81 -28.68
N SER A 284 -36.93 2.66 -28.64
CA SER A 284 -37.55 3.10 -27.39
C SER A 284 -38.94 2.48 -27.25
N PHE A 285 -39.18 1.74 -26.16
CA PHE A 285 -40.47 1.08 -25.95
C PHE A 285 -40.91 1.06 -24.49
N THR A 286 -42.21 0.89 -24.27
CA THR A 286 -42.81 0.64 -22.95
C THR A 286 -42.94 -0.86 -22.65
N PRO A 287 -43.08 -1.29 -21.37
CA PRO A 287 -43.41 -2.67 -21.03
C PRO A 287 -44.63 -3.23 -21.78
N LYS A 288 -45.63 -2.39 -22.04
CA LYS A 288 -46.80 -2.78 -22.84
C LYS A 288 -46.42 -3.07 -24.30
N GLU A 289 -45.68 -2.17 -24.94
CA GLU A 289 -45.29 -2.30 -26.35
C GLU A 289 -44.41 -3.53 -26.61
N ILE A 290 -43.44 -3.79 -25.72
CA ILE A 290 -42.60 -4.99 -25.85
C ILE A 290 -43.40 -6.27 -25.61
N ASN A 291 -44.38 -6.25 -24.70
CA ASN A 291 -45.27 -7.39 -24.49
C ASN A 291 -46.11 -7.68 -25.74
N GLU A 292 -46.67 -6.66 -26.36
CA GLU A 292 -47.44 -6.80 -27.61
C GLU A 292 -46.57 -7.36 -28.75
N ALA A 293 -45.33 -6.87 -28.90
CA ALA A 293 -44.39 -7.40 -29.88
C ALA A 293 -44.00 -8.86 -29.56
N MET A 294 -43.75 -9.17 -28.29
CA MET A 294 -43.42 -10.51 -27.82
C MET A 294 -44.57 -11.50 -28.05
N LEU A 295 -45.83 -11.13 -27.79
CA LEU A 295 -47.01 -11.96 -28.07
C LEU A 295 -47.16 -12.27 -29.56
N ARG A 296 -46.94 -11.27 -30.45
CA ARG A 296 -46.86 -11.51 -31.90
C ARG A 296 -45.73 -12.48 -32.24
N GLY A 297 -44.56 -12.30 -31.62
CA GLY A 297 -43.42 -13.20 -31.74
C GLY A 297 -43.75 -14.63 -31.33
N MET A 298 -44.40 -14.85 -30.18
CA MET A 298 -44.83 -16.18 -29.73
C MET A 298 -45.70 -16.89 -30.77
N HIS A 299 -46.59 -16.15 -31.44
CA HIS A 299 -47.41 -16.68 -32.53
C HIS A 299 -46.56 -17.09 -33.74
N ARG A 300 -45.67 -16.20 -34.22
CA ARG A 300 -44.73 -16.49 -35.33
C ARG A 300 -43.82 -17.68 -35.02
N HIS A 301 -43.45 -17.85 -33.75
CA HIS A 301 -42.53 -18.87 -33.27
C HIS A 301 -43.21 -20.15 -32.77
N GLY A 302 -44.53 -20.32 -32.94
CA GLY A 302 -45.21 -21.58 -32.62
C GLY A 302 -45.25 -21.94 -31.13
N LEU A 303 -45.45 -20.93 -30.25
CA LEU A 303 -45.58 -21.10 -28.80
C LEU A 303 -47.04 -20.99 -28.34
N GLN A 304 -47.98 -21.64 -29.06
CA GLN A 304 -49.42 -21.49 -28.81
C GLN A 304 -49.87 -21.99 -27.44
N GLU A 305 -49.21 -23.00 -26.87
CA GLU A 305 -49.57 -23.53 -25.54
C GLU A 305 -49.16 -22.56 -24.43
N GLN A 306 -47.94 -22.01 -24.50
CA GLN A 306 -47.48 -20.99 -23.56
C GLN A 306 -48.31 -19.71 -23.66
N LEU A 307 -48.78 -19.37 -24.87
CA LEU A 307 -49.61 -18.18 -25.10
C LEU A 307 -50.94 -18.22 -24.35
N LYS A 308 -51.49 -19.42 -24.07
CA LYS A 308 -52.75 -19.58 -23.32
C LYS A 308 -52.61 -19.25 -21.84
N THR A 309 -51.42 -19.44 -21.27
CA THR A 309 -51.19 -19.34 -19.82
C THR A 309 -50.37 -18.12 -19.42
N TYR A 310 -49.57 -17.57 -20.35
CA TYR A 310 -48.78 -16.38 -20.11
C TYR A 310 -49.66 -15.14 -19.88
N GLU A 311 -49.33 -14.38 -18.84
CA GLU A 311 -50.00 -13.13 -18.50
C GLU A 311 -48.96 -12.11 -18.00
N LEU A 312 -49.02 -10.88 -18.49
CA LEU A 312 -48.19 -9.79 -17.96
C LEU A 312 -48.91 -9.08 -16.83
N LYS A 313 -48.33 -9.10 -15.61
CA LYS A 313 -48.81 -8.37 -14.44
C LYS A 313 -47.85 -7.24 -14.10
N TYR A 314 -48.38 -6.11 -13.65
CA TYR A 314 -47.56 -4.95 -13.26
C TYR A 314 -47.48 -4.89 -11.72
N ASP A 315 -46.29 -5.16 -11.18
CA ASP A 315 -45.98 -5.16 -9.75
C ASP A 315 -44.83 -4.17 -9.46
N VAL A 316 -45.18 -2.88 -9.48
CA VAL A 316 -44.24 -1.76 -9.51
C VAL A 316 -43.39 -1.70 -8.22
N ASP A 317 -42.06 -1.65 -8.37
CA ASP A 317 -41.13 -1.54 -7.24
C ASP A 317 -40.25 -0.27 -7.26
N PHE A 318 -39.21 -0.24 -6.41
CA PHE A 318 -38.31 0.91 -6.27
C PHE A 318 -37.59 1.31 -7.58
N ARG A 319 -37.43 0.38 -8.53
CA ARG A 319 -36.77 0.62 -9.82
C ARG A 319 -37.57 1.52 -10.74
N GLN A 320 -38.89 1.63 -10.54
CA GLN A 320 -39.74 2.56 -11.27
C GLN A 320 -39.27 4.01 -11.12
N LYS A 321 -38.95 4.45 -9.90
CA LYS A 321 -38.45 5.81 -9.65
C LYS A 321 -37.13 6.09 -10.37
N ILE A 322 -36.31 5.06 -10.57
CA ILE A 322 -35.06 5.15 -11.32
C ILE A 322 -35.36 5.28 -12.81
N ALA A 323 -36.24 4.43 -13.35
CA ALA A 323 -36.66 4.48 -14.75
C ALA A 323 -37.30 5.84 -15.11
N ASP A 324 -38.13 6.38 -14.22
CA ASP A 324 -38.76 7.70 -14.40
C ASP A 324 -37.77 8.87 -14.37
N SER A 325 -36.55 8.65 -13.88
CA SER A 325 -35.49 9.66 -13.91
C SER A 325 -34.66 9.65 -15.20
N TRP A 326 -34.84 8.65 -16.06
CA TRP A 326 -34.04 8.45 -17.26
C TRP A 326 -34.72 8.97 -18.53
N PRO A 327 -33.95 9.18 -19.61
CA PRO A 327 -34.48 9.49 -20.95
C PRO A 327 -35.55 8.50 -21.39
N GLU A 328 -36.54 9.00 -22.15
CA GLU A 328 -37.49 8.16 -22.88
C GLU A 328 -36.99 7.87 -24.30
N VAL A 329 -36.40 8.89 -24.94
CA VAL A 329 -35.86 8.84 -26.29
C VAL A 329 -34.54 9.59 -26.32
N LEU A 330 -33.47 8.97 -26.83
CA LEU A 330 -32.22 9.66 -27.11
C LEU A 330 -32.25 10.24 -28.53
N ASP A 331 -31.82 11.48 -28.69
CA ASP A 331 -31.52 12.05 -29.99
C ASP A 331 -30.06 11.73 -30.35
N ASP A 332 -29.89 10.92 -31.40
CA ASP A 332 -28.60 10.47 -31.95
C ASP A 332 -28.26 11.15 -33.29
N SER A 333 -28.97 12.23 -33.67
CA SER A 333 -28.81 12.92 -34.94
C SER A 333 -27.35 13.28 -35.26
N ASN A 334 -26.56 13.65 -34.26
CA ASN A 334 -25.13 13.94 -34.42
C ASN A 334 -24.31 12.69 -34.78
N ALA A 335 -24.61 11.53 -34.20
CA ALA A 335 -23.93 10.28 -34.53
C ALA A 335 -24.24 9.88 -35.98
N ARG A 336 -25.50 10.04 -36.39
CA ARG A 336 -25.93 9.80 -37.79
C ARG A 336 -25.22 10.73 -38.77
N ALA A 337 -25.08 12.00 -38.40
CA ALA A 337 -24.48 13.02 -39.26
C ALA A 337 -22.94 12.89 -39.38
N ASP A 338 -22.24 12.59 -38.28
CA ASP A 338 -20.78 12.64 -38.25
C ASP A 338 -20.12 11.33 -38.74
N TRP A 339 -20.68 10.16 -38.40
CA TRP A 339 -20.09 8.87 -38.77
C TRP A 339 -21.08 7.87 -39.37
N GLY A 340 -22.31 8.31 -39.66
CA GLY A 340 -23.29 7.50 -40.39
C GLY A 340 -24.02 6.47 -39.55
N TRP A 341 -24.00 6.59 -38.22
CA TRP A 341 -24.64 5.65 -37.30
C TRP A 341 -26.10 5.37 -37.66
N ARG A 342 -26.50 4.10 -37.64
CA ARG A 342 -27.90 3.62 -37.72
C ARG A 342 -27.99 2.28 -36.99
N HIS A 343 -29.04 2.06 -36.21
CA HIS A 343 -29.36 0.73 -35.70
C HIS A 343 -30.00 -0.12 -36.80
N GLU A 344 -29.77 -1.43 -36.77
CA GLU A 344 -30.32 -2.39 -37.75
C GLU A 344 -31.47 -3.21 -37.16
N VAL A 345 -31.47 -3.44 -35.84
CA VAL A 345 -32.45 -4.29 -35.18
C VAL A 345 -33.59 -3.44 -34.63
N ASP A 346 -34.79 -3.62 -35.18
CA ASP A 346 -36.02 -3.06 -34.66
C ASP A 346 -36.66 -3.97 -33.58
N ILE A 347 -37.82 -3.57 -33.06
CA ILE A 347 -38.47 -4.29 -31.95
C ILE A 347 -38.89 -5.72 -32.35
N ASP A 348 -39.37 -5.92 -33.58
CA ASP A 348 -39.80 -7.23 -34.06
C ASP A 348 -38.59 -8.13 -34.36
N GLY A 349 -37.54 -7.60 -34.98
CA GLY A 349 -36.29 -8.32 -35.20
C GLY A 349 -35.58 -8.71 -33.89
N MET A 350 -35.64 -7.86 -32.87
CA MET A 350 -35.16 -8.18 -31.53
C MET A 350 -35.94 -9.35 -30.91
N VAL A 351 -37.27 -9.30 -30.99
CA VAL A 351 -38.15 -10.37 -30.50
C VAL A 351 -37.82 -11.70 -31.18
N ASP A 352 -37.66 -11.68 -32.50
CA ASP A 352 -37.38 -12.88 -33.28
C ASP A 352 -36.01 -13.48 -32.91
N LYS A 353 -34.95 -12.65 -32.86
CA LYS A 353 -33.62 -13.08 -32.41
C LYS A 353 -33.63 -13.67 -30.99
N MET A 354 -34.39 -13.09 -30.07
CA MET A 354 -34.51 -13.58 -28.70
C MET A 354 -35.16 -14.97 -28.66
N PHE A 355 -36.26 -15.19 -29.39
CA PHE A 355 -36.91 -16.49 -29.43
C PHE A 355 -36.08 -17.56 -30.14
N GLU A 356 -35.39 -17.21 -31.23
CA GLU A 356 -34.46 -18.12 -31.90
C GLU A 356 -33.38 -18.62 -30.93
N TYR A 357 -32.77 -17.69 -30.18
CA TYR A 357 -31.77 -18.03 -29.18
C TYR A 357 -32.33 -18.93 -28.07
N LEU A 358 -33.47 -18.56 -27.48
CA LEU A 358 -34.08 -19.31 -26.37
C LEU A 358 -34.53 -20.71 -26.79
N LYS A 359 -34.98 -20.89 -28.03
CA LYS A 359 -35.31 -22.21 -28.60
C LYS A 359 -34.09 -23.07 -28.87
N ALA A 360 -33.01 -22.48 -29.37
CA ALA A 360 -31.77 -23.21 -29.60
C ALA A 360 -31.19 -23.77 -28.30
N HIS A 361 -31.34 -23.03 -27.19
CA HIS A 361 -30.77 -23.37 -25.88
C HIS A 361 -31.74 -24.13 -24.94
N SER A 362 -33.02 -24.28 -25.29
CA SER A 362 -33.98 -25.09 -24.51
C SER A 362 -33.84 -26.60 -24.76
N LYS A 363 -33.28 -27.01 -25.90
CA LYS A 363 -33.10 -28.43 -26.26
C LYS A 363 -31.88 -29.11 -25.63
N SER A 364 -30.97 -28.36 -25.00
CA SER A 364 -29.69 -28.85 -24.49
C SER A 364 -29.60 -29.07 -22.97
N ASN A 365 -30.69 -28.85 -22.20
CA ASN A 365 -30.69 -29.05 -20.74
C ASN A 365 -32.02 -29.65 -20.24
N PRO A 366 -32.14 -30.99 -20.10
CA PRO A 366 -33.38 -31.62 -19.62
C PRO A 366 -33.58 -31.58 -18.09
N SER A 367 -32.69 -30.98 -17.30
CA SER A 367 -32.68 -31.18 -15.84
C SER A 367 -32.59 -29.90 -15.02
N VAL A 368 -33.56 -28.99 -15.14
CA VAL A 368 -33.90 -28.05 -14.05
C VAL A 368 -35.41 -27.77 -14.07
N GLN A 369 -36.22 -28.72 -13.63
CA GLN A 369 -37.53 -28.41 -13.06
C GLN A 369 -37.30 -28.00 -11.60
N GLY A 370 -37.31 -26.71 -11.34
CA GLY A 370 -37.26 -26.13 -10.01
C GLY A 370 -37.97 -24.79 -10.02
N SER A 371 -39.10 -24.73 -9.32
CA SER A 371 -39.94 -23.55 -9.10
C SER A 371 -39.14 -22.26 -8.89
N VAL A 372 -39.43 -21.23 -9.67
CA VAL A 372 -38.94 -19.86 -9.44
C VAL A 372 -39.61 -19.32 -8.18
N VAL A 373 -38.95 -19.51 -7.05
CA VAL A 373 -39.27 -18.76 -5.82
C VAL A 373 -38.75 -17.34 -6.00
N PRO A 374 -39.47 -16.28 -5.59
CA PRO A 374 -38.94 -14.92 -5.59
C PRO A 374 -37.59 -14.94 -4.87
N MET A 375 -36.54 -14.53 -5.55
CA MET A 375 -35.19 -14.59 -5.00
C MET A 375 -35.14 -13.61 -3.83
N ASP A 376 -35.28 -14.13 -2.61
CA ASP A 376 -35.08 -13.39 -1.38
C ASP A 376 -33.62 -12.92 -1.40
N TYR A 377 -33.44 -11.62 -1.71
CA TYR A 377 -32.13 -10.99 -1.64
C TYR A 377 -31.52 -11.14 -0.24
N SER A 378 -32.29 -11.48 0.81
CA SER A 378 -31.73 -11.86 2.12
C SER A 378 -30.92 -13.15 2.09
N ALA A 379 -31.08 -14.07 1.14
CA ALA A 379 -30.30 -15.31 1.07
C ALA A 379 -28.94 -15.12 0.38
N ALA A 380 -28.90 -14.34 -0.72
CA ALA A 380 -27.65 -13.88 -1.33
C ALA A 380 -26.92 -12.91 -0.38
N PHE A 381 -27.67 -12.05 0.33
CA PHE A 381 -27.14 -11.18 1.38
C PHE A 381 -26.65 -12.00 2.57
N LYS A 382 -27.37 -13.02 3.08
CA LYS A 382 -26.90 -13.92 4.17
C LYS A 382 -25.71 -14.78 3.76
N SER A 383 -25.52 -15.06 2.48
CA SER A 383 -24.31 -15.73 1.97
C SER A 383 -23.11 -14.77 1.88
N LEU A 384 -23.34 -13.47 1.72
CA LEU A 384 -22.32 -12.41 1.65
C LEU A 384 -22.11 -11.64 2.96
N THR A 385 -23.04 -11.74 3.92
CA THR A 385 -23.02 -11.10 5.24
C THR A 385 -23.00 -12.10 6.41
N LYS A 386 -22.80 -13.40 6.14
CA LYS A 386 -22.44 -14.37 7.20
C LYS A 386 -21.07 -14.00 7.77
N GLY A 387 -21.07 -13.14 8.78
CA GLY A 387 -19.87 -12.64 9.45
C GLY A 387 -20.00 -11.29 10.17
N MET A 388 -21.13 -10.59 10.06
CA MET A 388 -21.40 -9.30 10.72
C MET A 388 -22.93 -9.23 10.93
N ASP A 389 -23.54 -9.62 12.05
CA ASP A 389 -23.32 -9.18 13.41
C ASP A 389 -23.81 -10.25 14.44
N GLU A 390 -23.31 -10.10 15.67
CA GLU A 390 -23.68 -10.77 16.92
C GLU A 390 -23.24 -12.23 17.17
N PHE A 391 -22.44 -12.33 18.23
CA PHE A 391 -21.83 -13.51 18.81
C PHE A 391 -22.85 -14.29 19.64
N LYS A 392 -23.32 -15.44 19.15
CA LYS A 392 -23.74 -16.57 20.00
C LYS A 392 -23.27 -17.87 19.36
N ALA A 393 -22.47 -18.64 20.10
CA ALA A 393 -21.94 -19.92 19.65
C ALA A 393 -23.04 -21.01 19.72
N PRO A 394 -23.20 -21.83 18.66
CA PRO A 394 -23.81 -23.14 18.78
C PRO A 394 -22.89 -24.28 18.29
N GLU A 395 -23.20 -25.47 18.79
CA GLU A 395 -22.39 -26.69 18.83
C GLU A 395 -21.96 -27.28 17.48
N VAL A 396 -20.80 -27.93 17.50
CA VAL A 396 -20.18 -28.64 16.37
C VAL A 396 -20.87 -29.99 16.16
N LYS A 397 -21.58 -30.15 15.02
CA LYS A 397 -21.80 -31.49 14.44
C LYS A 397 -20.74 -31.73 13.35
N ARG A 398 -19.89 -32.74 13.60
CA ARG A 398 -18.97 -33.34 12.62
C ARG A 398 -19.75 -34.00 11.47
N LEU A 399 -19.19 -33.96 10.25
CA LEU A 399 -19.29 -34.91 9.11
C LEU A 399 -19.00 -34.10 7.82
N LYS A 400 -18.32 -34.54 6.75
CA LYS A 400 -17.38 -35.62 6.44
C LYS A 400 -16.69 -35.17 5.12
N ASN A 401 -15.44 -35.60 4.90
CA ASN A 401 -14.60 -35.26 3.73
C ASN A 401 -15.28 -35.45 2.37
N SER A 402 -15.06 -34.52 1.43
CA SER A 402 -14.89 -34.85 0.01
C SER A 402 -13.80 -33.95 -0.60
N SER A 403 -12.86 -34.62 -1.26
CA SER A 403 -11.66 -34.10 -1.89
C SER A 403 -11.93 -33.55 -3.28
N SER A 404 -11.51 -32.32 -3.58
CA SER A 404 -11.00 -31.96 -4.92
C SER A 404 -10.20 -30.65 -4.86
N SER A 405 -9.23 -30.57 -5.76
CA SER A 405 -8.04 -29.72 -5.81
C SER A 405 -8.29 -28.21 -5.90
N THR A 406 -7.71 -27.47 -4.96
CA THR A 406 -7.66 -26.00 -4.95
C THR A 406 -6.34 -25.49 -5.53
N GLU A 407 -6.42 -24.66 -6.58
CA GLU A 407 -5.28 -23.89 -7.10
C GLU A 407 -4.88 -22.77 -6.13
N SER A 408 -3.57 -22.69 -5.88
CA SER A 408 -2.89 -21.86 -4.91
C SER A 408 -2.80 -20.39 -5.30
N ILE A 409 -2.98 -19.49 -4.33
CA ILE A 409 -2.61 -18.07 -4.42
C ILE A 409 -1.07 -17.98 -4.37
N ASP A 410 -0.46 -17.49 -5.44
CA ASP A 410 1.00 -17.39 -5.57
C ASP A 410 1.53 -16.20 -4.76
N TYR A 411 2.20 -16.50 -3.65
CA TYR A 411 3.01 -15.55 -2.90
C TYR A 411 4.38 -15.54 -3.57
N CYS A 412 4.84 -14.38 -4.06
CA CYS A 412 6.16 -14.21 -4.69
C CYS A 412 7.23 -15.04 -3.96
N ASP A 413 7.86 -15.93 -4.71
CA ASP A 413 8.63 -17.06 -4.21
C ASP A 413 9.97 -16.59 -3.60
N TYR A 414 9.95 -16.21 -2.32
CA TYR A 414 11.15 -15.91 -1.50
C TYR A 414 12.17 -17.07 -1.47
N ASN A 415 11.80 -18.25 -2.00
CA ASN A 415 12.63 -19.44 -2.11
C ASN A 415 13.62 -19.42 -3.28
N THR A 416 13.48 -18.49 -4.23
CA THR A 416 14.39 -18.42 -5.40
C THR A 416 15.59 -17.49 -5.18
N ILE A 417 15.62 -16.74 -4.06
CA ILE A 417 16.76 -15.89 -3.69
C ILE A 417 17.60 -16.65 -2.65
N PRO A 418 18.83 -17.07 -2.96
CA PRO A 418 19.71 -17.68 -1.96
C PRO A 418 19.91 -16.71 -0.79
N TYR A 419 19.45 -17.09 0.42
CA TYR A 419 19.67 -16.31 1.62
C TYR A 419 20.90 -16.83 2.37
N LYS A 420 21.81 -15.92 2.73
CA LYS A 420 22.96 -16.26 3.57
C LYS A 420 22.49 -16.30 5.03
N CYS A 421 22.55 -17.47 5.66
CA CYS A 421 22.35 -17.61 7.10
C CYS A 421 23.69 -17.90 7.78
N MET A 422 24.05 -17.10 8.78
CA MET A 422 25.19 -17.37 9.65
C MET A 422 24.69 -17.74 11.04
N LYS A 423 25.13 -18.88 11.57
CA LYS A 423 24.87 -19.33 12.93
C LYS A 423 26.20 -19.44 13.66
N GLU A 424 26.31 -18.75 14.78
CA GLU A 424 27.53 -18.66 15.58
C GLU A 424 27.17 -18.83 17.05
N PHE A 425 27.83 -19.73 17.76
CA PHE A 425 27.73 -19.77 19.22
C PHE A 425 28.61 -18.65 19.79
N LEU A 426 27.98 -17.65 20.40
CA LEU A 426 28.70 -16.64 21.18
C LEU A 426 29.15 -17.21 22.53
N CYS A 427 28.38 -18.16 23.07
CA CYS A 427 28.73 -18.97 24.23
C CYS A 427 28.35 -20.42 23.93
N LYS A 428 29.33 -21.32 23.77
CA LYS A 428 29.10 -22.74 23.43
C LYS A 428 28.74 -23.52 24.71
N PRO A 429 27.64 -24.29 24.74
CA PRO A 429 27.34 -25.13 25.88
C PRO A 429 28.23 -26.38 25.88
N PRO A 430 28.55 -26.95 27.04
CA PRO A 430 29.53 -28.04 27.16
C PRO A 430 29.11 -29.36 26.48
N GLN A 431 27.85 -29.53 26.08
CA GLN A 431 27.29 -30.81 25.59
C GLN A 431 26.73 -30.76 24.15
N ILE A 432 26.78 -29.63 23.44
CA ILE A 432 26.23 -29.51 22.08
C ILE A 432 27.37 -29.19 21.10
N ASP A 433 27.77 -30.19 20.31
CA ASP A 433 28.81 -30.03 19.28
C ASP A 433 28.27 -29.47 17.95
N LYS A 434 26.98 -29.66 17.66
CA LYS A 434 26.28 -29.09 16.50
C LYS A 434 24.82 -28.80 16.86
N LEU A 435 24.25 -27.70 16.34
CA LEU A 435 22.79 -27.49 16.37
C LEU A 435 22.13 -28.63 15.56
N GLY A 436 21.50 -29.57 16.25
CA GLY A 436 21.10 -30.87 15.69
C GLY A 436 19.85 -30.89 14.83
N LEU A 437 19.08 -29.79 14.76
CA LEU A 437 17.82 -29.78 14.02
C LEU A 437 17.91 -29.00 12.70
N PRO A 438 17.60 -29.65 11.56
CA PRO A 438 17.62 -29.00 10.25
C PRO A 438 16.57 -27.88 10.17
N PRO A 439 16.76 -26.90 9.26
CA PRO A 439 15.76 -25.86 9.01
C PRO A 439 14.41 -26.46 8.61
N ILE A 440 13.34 -25.77 8.96
CA ILE A 440 11.98 -26.22 8.66
C ILE A 440 11.56 -25.70 7.28
N PHE A 441 11.43 -26.61 6.32
CA PHE A 441 11.03 -26.27 4.95
C PHE A 441 9.51 -26.27 4.71
N SER A 442 8.73 -26.83 5.65
CA SER A 442 7.27 -26.87 5.57
C SER A 442 6.65 -26.83 6.97
N PHE A 443 5.54 -26.09 7.13
CA PHE A 443 4.80 -26.08 8.38
C PHE A 443 4.24 -27.46 8.77
N LYS A 444 4.03 -28.36 7.80
CA LYS A 444 3.63 -29.76 8.08
C LYS A 444 4.69 -30.52 8.88
N SER A 445 5.96 -30.14 8.77
CA SER A 445 7.04 -30.76 9.56
C SER A 445 6.92 -30.46 11.05
N LEU A 446 6.21 -29.39 11.45
CA LEU A 446 5.97 -29.06 12.86
C LEU A 446 5.10 -30.10 13.58
N LEU A 447 4.27 -30.86 12.84
CA LEU A 447 3.41 -31.90 13.42
C LEU A 447 4.19 -33.16 13.82
N LYS A 448 5.36 -33.36 13.21
CA LYS A 448 6.17 -34.56 13.40
C LYS A 448 7.14 -34.37 14.58
N SER A 449 7.61 -35.49 15.12
CA SER A 449 8.74 -35.50 16.04
C SER A 449 9.95 -34.81 15.37
N PRO A 450 10.69 -33.93 16.09
CA PRO A 450 10.62 -33.68 17.53
C PRO A 450 9.70 -32.53 17.97
N TYR A 451 9.17 -31.73 17.03
CA TYR A 451 8.45 -30.49 17.35
C TYR A 451 7.06 -30.72 17.96
N ASN A 452 6.32 -31.72 17.48
CA ASN A 452 5.03 -32.17 18.00
C ASN A 452 4.01 -31.03 18.25
N PHE A 453 3.89 -30.08 17.31
CA PHE A 453 2.89 -29.02 17.39
C PHE A 453 1.48 -29.61 17.25
N PRO A 454 0.47 -29.08 17.97
CA PRO A 454 -0.92 -29.44 17.77
C PRO A 454 -1.34 -29.26 16.31
N PRO A 455 -2.13 -30.18 15.73
CA PRO A 455 -2.72 -30.04 14.40
C PRO A 455 -3.39 -28.69 14.18
N ASP A 456 -4.06 -28.19 15.23
CA ASP A 456 -4.74 -26.89 15.28
C ASP A 456 -3.84 -25.72 14.83
N ILE A 457 -2.53 -25.74 15.10
CA ILE A 457 -1.62 -24.66 14.68
C ILE A 457 -1.44 -24.66 13.16
N VAL A 458 -1.27 -25.83 12.56
CA VAL A 458 -1.06 -25.96 11.11
C VAL A 458 -2.34 -25.63 10.34
N ASP A 459 -3.50 -25.97 10.91
CA ASP A 459 -4.80 -25.60 10.36
C ASP A 459 -5.00 -24.07 10.39
N ILE A 460 -4.65 -23.41 11.51
CA ILE A 460 -4.67 -21.93 11.60
C ILE A 460 -3.72 -21.33 10.57
N LEU A 461 -2.48 -21.81 10.49
CA LEU A 461 -1.48 -21.31 9.53
C LEU A 461 -2.02 -21.42 8.09
N SER A 462 -2.64 -22.54 7.75
CA SER A 462 -3.28 -22.74 6.44
C SER A 462 -4.43 -21.76 6.23
N SER A 463 -5.31 -21.56 7.21
CA SER A 463 -6.43 -20.60 7.12
C SER A 463 -5.98 -19.14 6.99
N LEU A 464 -4.84 -18.80 7.60
CA LEU A 464 -4.22 -17.48 7.53
C LEU A 464 -3.31 -17.31 6.29
N LYS A 465 -3.31 -18.29 5.38
CA LYS A 465 -2.52 -18.32 4.15
C LYS A 465 -0.99 -18.32 4.35
N TYR A 466 -0.51 -18.87 5.48
CA TYR A 466 0.90 -19.20 5.67
C TYR A 466 1.23 -20.49 4.90
N THR A 467 1.66 -20.35 3.65
CA THR A 467 1.92 -21.49 2.75
C THR A 467 3.23 -22.22 3.06
N LYS A 468 4.31 -21.47 3.31
CA LYS A 468 5.65 -21.99 3.65
C LYS A 468 6.33 -21.13 4.73
N PRO A 469 7.20 -21.70 5.57
CA PRO A 469 7.98 -20.94 6.54
C PRO A 469 8.92 -19.95 5.85
N MET A 470 8.94 -18.70 6.30
CA MET A 470 9.96 -17.73 5.88
C MET A 470 11.34 -18.12 6.44
N PRO A 471 12.46 -17.68 5.85
CA PRO A 471 13.81 -18.06 6.29
C PRO A 471 14.04 -17.90 7.80
N VAL A 472 13.58 -16.80 8.42
CA VAL A 472 13.70 -16.62 9.87
C VAL A 472 12.88 -17.62 10.68
N GLN A 473 11.71 -18.02 10.19
CA GLN A 473 10.88 -19.04 10.84
C GLN A 473 11.53 -20.41 10.71
N ALA A 474 12.04 -20.74 9.52
CA ALA A 474 12.71 -22.00 9.23
C ALA A 474 13.94 -22.24 10.11
N GLU A 475 14.75 -21.20 10.34
CA GLU A 475 16.00 -21.32 11.11
C GLU A 475 15.82 -21.21 12.62
N VAL A 476 14.84 -20.42 13.08
CA VAL A 476 14.72 -20.07 14.50
C VAL A 476 13.80 -21.03 15.27
N ILE A 477 12.73 -21.55 14.66
CA ILE A 477 11.82 -22.48 15.34
C ILE A 477 12.55 -23.73 15.88
N PRO A 478 13.51 -24.33 15.15
CA PRO A 478 14.32 -25.42 15.69
C PRO A 478 15.11 -25.04 16.96
N ILE A 479 15.65 -23.83 17.02
CA ILE A 479 16.45 -23.35 18.14
C ILE A 479 15.56 -23.08 19.37
N PHE A 480 14.31 -22.65 19.16
CA PHE A 480 13.31 -22.57 20.21
C PHE A 480 12.98 -23.95 20.80
N HIS A 481 13.01 -25.00 19.99
CA HIS A 481 12.76 -26.35 20.48
C HIS A 481 13.93 -26.86 21.35
N GLU A 482 15.17 -26.68 20.87
CA GLU A 482 16.40 -27.00 21.62
C GLU A 482 16.53 -26.21 22.93
N GLY A 483 15.86 -25.05 23.01
CA GLY A 483 15.87 -24.22 24.20
C GLY A 483 17.15 -23.42 24.38
N CYS A 484 17.86 -23.08 23.32
CA CYS A 484 19.03 -22.20 23.41
C CYS A 484 18.62 -20.72 23.58
N ASN A 485 19.44 -19.95 24.30
CA ASN A 485 19.35 -18.49 24.25
C ASN A 485 19.73 -18.04 22.83
N MET A 486 19.08 -17.00 22.33
CA MET A 486 19.30 -16.58 20.94
C MET A 486 19.33 -15.08 20.74
N LEU A 487 20.21 -14.67 19.83
CA LEU A 487 20.29 -13.33 19.26
C LEU A 487 20.02 -13.42 17.76
N VAL A 488 18.84 -12.98 17.34
CA VAL A 488 18.34 -13.11 15.97
C VAL A 488 18.36 -11.76 15.25
N GLY A 489 19.20 -11.66 14.22
CA GLY A 489 19.25 -10.55 13.28
C GLY A 489 18.59 -10.93 11.96
N SER A 490 17.51 -10.23 11.60
CA SER A 490 16.81 -10.47 10.33
C SER A 490 16.10 -9.20 9.86
N PRO A 491 16.07 -8.89 8.55
CA PRO A 491 15.45 -7.67 8.02
C PRO A 491 14.00 -7.43 8.47
N THR A 492 13.54 -6.18 8.44
CA THR A 492 12.12 -5.86 8.69
C THR A 492 11.23 -6.49 7.63
N GLY A 493 10.11 -7.08 8.03
CA GLY A 493 9.19 -7.76 7.10
C GLY A 493 9.53 -9.22 6.79
N SER A 494 10.57 -9.80 7.40
CA SER A 494 10.96 -11.20 7.23
C SER A 494 10.11 -12.23 7.98
N GLY A 495 9.07 -11.81 8.70
CA GLY A 495 8.20 -12.71 9.48
C GLY A 495 8.70 -13.04 10.89
N LYS A 496 9.58 -12.21 11.48
CA LYS A 496 10.11 -12.37 12.86
C LYS A 496 9.04 -12.63 13.92
N THR A 497 7.92 -11.92 13.85
CA THR A 497 6.82 -12.05 14.81
C THR A 497 6.27 -13.47 14.86
N ALA A 498 5.96 -14.08 13.72
CA ALA A 498 5.51 -15.47 13.68
C ALA A 498 6.62 -16.46 14.12
N ALA A 499 7.89 -16.15 13.86
CA ALA A 499 9.02 -17.02 14.21
C ALA A 499 9.14 -17.27 15.73
N TYR A 500 8.87 -16.26 16.57
CA TYR A 500 8.79 -16.46 18.02
C TYR A 500 7.39 -16.76 18.53
N LEU A 501 6.32 -16.28 17.88
CA LEU A 501 4.95 -16.52 18.35
C LEU A 501 4.55 -18.00 18.24
N LEU A 502 4.87 -18.67 17.13
CA LEU A 502 4.52 -20.07 16.92
C LEU A 502 5.05 -21.01 18.03
N PRO A 503 6.36 -21.01 18.36
CA PRO A 503 6.85 -21.86 19.43
C PRO A 503 6.31 -21.47 20.80
N ILE A 504 6.17 -20.18 21.14
CA ILE A 504 5.65 -19.80 22.47
C ILE A 504 4.17 -20.14 22.65
N LEU A 505 3.37 -20.02 21.59
CA LEU A 505 1.95 -20.41 21.61
C LEU A 505 1.81 -21.92 21.76
N ASN A 506 2.66 -22.69 21.07
CA ASN A 506 2.76 -24.14 21.25
C ASN A 506 3.08 -24.52 22.71
N PHE A 507 4.13 -23.93 23.30
CA PHE A 507 4.48 -24.16 24.70
C PHE A 507 3.34 -23.79 25.67
N ALA A 508 2.67 -22.66 25.42
CA ALA A 508 1.56 -22.20 26.24
C ALA A 508 0.32 -23.11 26.14
N ALA A 509 0.10 -23.76 24.99
CA ALA A 509 -1.01 -24.68 24.74
C ALA A 509 -0.78 -26.05 25.35
N CYS A 510 0.44 -26.60 25.25
CA CYS A 510 0.78 -27.91 25.82
C CYS A 510 0.91 -27.89 27.36
N ALA A 511 1.00 -26.72 27.99
CA ALA A 511 1.16 -26.61 29.43
C ALA A 511 -0.14 -26.89 30.20
N LYS A 512 -0.11 -27.92 31.07
CA LYS A 512 -1.24 -28.34 31.91
C LYS A 512 -1.81 -27.17 32.74
N PHE A 513 -3.12 -26.97 32.67
CA PHE A 513 -3.81 -25.97 33.49
C PHE A 513 -4.03 -26.50 34.90
N HIS A 514 -3.41 -25.85 35.88
CA HIS A 514 -3.68 -26.06 37.29
C HIS A 514 -4.59 -24.91 37.74
N PRO A 515 -5.89 -25.15 37.99
CA PRO A 515 -6.78 -24.15 38.54
C PRO A 515 -6.20 -23.67 39.87
N SER A 516 -5.94 -22.36 40.03
CA SER A 516 -5.47 -21.87 41.32
C SER A 516 -6.60 -21.95 42.34
N SER A 517 -6.47 -22.83 43.33
CA SER A 517 -7.29 -22.84 44.54
C SER A 517 -6.97 -21.66 45.49
N GLU A 518 -5.99 -20.83 45.14
CA GLU A 518 -5.53 -19.69 45.93
C GLU A 518 -6.52 -18.53 45.93
N LYS A 519 -6.83 -17.99 47.12
CA LYS A 519 -7.65 -16.78 47.32
C LYS A 519 -7.04 -15.49 46.70
N LYS A 520 -5.79 -15.52 46.24
CA LYS A 520 -5.05 -14.35 45.71
C LYS A 520 -4.99 -14.39 44.18
N HIS A 521 -5.26 -13.25 43.56
CA HIS A 521 -5.21 -13.10 42.10
C HIS A 521 -3.75 -13.08 41.59
N ILE A 522 -3.26 -14.23 41.12
CA ILE A 522 -1.91 -14.41 40.59
C ILE A 522 -1.97 -14.90 39.14
N VAL A 523 -1.14 -14.31 38.29
CA VAL A 523 -0.99 -14.64 36.87
C VAL A 523 0.35 -15.36 36.66
N ARG A 524 0.35 -16.49 35.95
CA ARG A 524 1.53 -17.35 35.73
C ARG A 524 1.82 -17.51 34.23
N PRO A 525 2.42 -16.50 33.57
CA PRO A 525 2.73 -16.58 32.15
C PRO A 525 3.85 -17.59 31.89
N HIS A 526 3.74 -18.33 30.78
CA HIS A 526 4.77 -19.23 30.28
C HIS A 526 5.72 -18.50 29.33
N SER A 527 5.25 -17.39 28.76
CA SER A 527 6.05 -16.55 27.88
C SER A 527 5.73 -15.09 28.07
N ILE A 528 6.78 -14.25 28.04
CA ILE A 528 6.66 -12.79 28.08
C ILE A 528 7.30 -12.23 26.81
N VAL A 529 6.58 -11.36 26.12
CA VAL A 529 7.10 -10.60 24.97
C VAL A 529 7.23 -9.13 25.37
N LEU A 530 8.46 -8.63 25.30
CA LEU A 530 8.83 -7.25 25.55
C LEU A 530 9.02 -6.52 24.23
N SER A 531 8.40 -5.35 24.11
CA SER A 531 8.55 -4.49 22.92
C SER A 531 8.52 -2.99 23.28
N THR A 532 8.85 -2.13 22.33
CA THR A 532 9.18 -0.71 22.54
C THR A 532 7.96 0.21 22.71
N THR A 533 6.93 0.06 21.87
CA THR A 533 5.76 0.97 21.80
C THR A 533 4.43 0.24 22.08
N GLN A 534 3.41 0.97 22.55
CA GLN A 534 2.08 0.37 22.82
C GLN A 534 1.41 -0.12 21.53
N GLU A 535 1.65 0.57 20.43
CA GLU A 535 1.17 0.23 19.09
C GLU A 535 1.73 -1.12 18.62
N LEU A 536 3.03 -1.35 18.84
CA LEU A 536 3.67 -2.61 18.52
C LEU A 536 3.15 -3.74 19.41
N LEU A 537 2.91 -3.50 20.70
CA LEU A 537 2.25 -4.48 21.58
C LEU A 537 0.88 -4.89 21.05
N GLY A 538 0.08 -3.93 20.57
CA GLY A 538 -1.21 -4.19 19.96
C GLY A 538 -1.10 -5.11 18.74
N GLN A 539 -0.12 -4.88 17.87
CA GLN A 539 0.12 -5.72 16.70
C GLN A 539 0.57 -7.13 17.05
N ILE A 540 1.55 -7.25 17.95
CA ILE A 540 2.03 -8.56 18.42
C ILE A 540 0.87 -9.33 19.07
N TRP A 541 0.03 -8.65 19.85
CA TRP A 541 -1.14 -9.28 20.48
C TRP A 541 -2.18 -9.71 19.46
N THR A 542 -2.52 -8.87 18.47
CA THR A 542 -3.45 -9.25 17.41
C THR A 542 -2.93 -10.46 16.62
N GLU A 543 -1.64 -10.50 16.31
CA GLU A 543 -1.04 -11.64 15.61
C GLU A 543 -1.02 -12.89 16.49
N ALA A 544 -0.71 -12.76 17.78
CA ALA A 544 -0.74 -13.87 18.73
C ALA A 544 -2.15 -14.44 18.91
N VAL A 545 -3.18 -13.60 18.95
CA VAL A 545 -4.58 -14.04 19.03
C VAL A 545 -5.01 -14.76 17.75
N LYS A 546 -4.61 -14.27 16.58
CA LYS A 546 -4.89 -14.93 15.29
C LYS A 546 -4.21 -16.29 15.20
N LEU A 547 -2.90 -16.35 15.45
CA LEU A 547 -2.12 -17.59 15.42
C LEU A 547 -2.54 -18.59 16.51
N GLY A 548 -3.11 -18.10 17.62
CA GLY A 548 -3.56 -18.90 18.74
C GLY A 548 -5.07 -19.21 18.76
N GLN A 549 -5.82 -18.86 17.71
CA GLN A 549 -7.29 -18.90 17.75
C GLN A 549 -7.87 -20.29 18.04
N ASN A 550 -7.34 -21.34 17.40
CA ASN A 550 -7.79 -22.73 17.65
C ASN A 550 -7.10 -23.35 18.89
N LEU A 551 -5.96 -22.81 19.32
CA LEU A 551 -5.28 -23.25 20.56
C LEU A 551 -5.97 -22.75 21.83
N PHE A 552 -6.53 -21.54 21.77
CA PHE A 552 -7.09 -20.82 22.89
C PHE A 552 -8.49 -20.30 22.54
N PRO A 553 -9.53 -21.15 22.62
CA PRO A 553 -10.91 -20.77 22.29
C PRO A 553 -11.44 -19.58 23.12
N LYS A 554 -10.82 -19.30 24.27
CA LYS A 554 -11.08 -18.14 25.12
C LYS A 554 -9.88 -17.19 25.07
N HIS A 555 -10.10 -15.93 24.67
CA HIS A 555 -9.06 -14.91 24.51
C HIS A 555 -8.29 -14.53 25.79
N GLY A 556 -8.69 -15.01 26.98
CA GLY A 556 -8.07 -14.67 28.26
C GLY A 556 -6.62 -15.14 28.44
N ARG A 557 -6.16 -16.11 27.65
CA ARG A 557 -4.82 -16.69 27.76
C ARG A 557 -3.70 -15.84 27.16
N ILE A 558 -4.02 -14.84 26.34
CA ILE A 558 -3.05 -13.91 25.73
C ILE A 558 -3.45 -12.49 26.12
N ALA A 559 -2.62 -11.80 26.90
CA ALA A 559 -2.99 -10.49 27.44
C ALA A 559 -1.90 -9.42 27.31
N ILE A 560 -2.32 -8.16 27.22
CA ILE A 560 -1.42 -7.00 27.20
C ILE A 560 -1.41 -6.33 28.59
N LEU A 561 -0.23 -6.25 29.23
CA LEU A 561 -0.09 -5.45 30.45
C LEU A 561 0.05 -3.96 30.09
N ARG A 562 -1.08 -3.25 30.15
CA ARG A 562 -1.21 -1.78 30.03
C ARG A 562 -1.04 -1.02 31.36
N ARG A 563 -0.95 0.31 31.29
CA ARG A 563 -0.79 1.22 32.45
C ARG A 563 -1.93 1.14 33.46
N ASN A 564 -3.15 0.90 33.00
CA ASN A 564 -4.35 0.88 33.85
C ASN A 564 -4.49 -0.43 34.64
N HIS A 565 -3.75 -1.48 34.27
CA HIS A 565 -3.76 -2.72 35.03
C HIS A 565 -3.02 -2.55 36.34
N TYR A 566 -3.56 -3.09 37.44
CA TYR A 566 -2.94 -3.00 38.77
C TYR A 566 -2.55 -1.56 39.18
N GLY A 567 -3.33 -0.57 38.74
CA GLY A 567 -3.11 0.84 39.09
C GLY A 567 -3.56 1.10 40.53
N LEU A 568 -2.66 1.65 41.36
CA LEU A 568 -2.99 2.02 42.74
C LEU A 568 -3.94 3.23 42.78
N ARG A 569 -4.94 3.13 43.65
CA ARG A 569 -5.86 4.21 44.07
C ARG A 569 -5.04 5.45 44.47
N LYS A 570 -5.20 6.59 43.78
CA LYS A 570 -4.80 7.88 44.38
C LYS A 570 -5.72 8.09 45.59
N LYS A 571 -5.17 8.19 46.80
CA LYS A 571 -5.89 8.78 47.93
C LYS A 571 -6.15 10.24 47.56
N GLN A 572 -7.34 10.55 47.05
CA GLN A 572 -7.85 11.91 47.00
C GLN A 572 -9.10 11.96 47.88
N ASN A 573 -8.95 12.78 48.92
CA ASN A 573 -9.87 13.33 49.91
C ASN A 573 -11.19 12.60 50.23
N LYS A 574 -11.34 12.35 51.53
CA LYS A 574 -12.63 12.22 52.23
C LYS A 574 -13.52 13.40 51.81
N GLU A 575 -14.83 13.12 51.68
CA GLU A 575 -15.91 14.07 51.39
C GLU A 575 -16.29 14.29 49.92
N ILE A 576 -16.73 13.24 49.21
CA ILE A 576 -17.91 13.37 48.32
C ILE A 576 -18.78 12.11 48.49
N LYS A 577 -20.01 12.34 48.95
CA LYS A 577 -21.06 11.36 49.25
C LYS A 577 -21.57 10.63 48.00
N ASN A 578 -21.78 9.33 48.14
CA ASN A 578 -22.90 8.53 47.61
C ASN A 578 -23.18 8.35 46.11
N THR A 579 -22.21 8.46 45.19
CA THR A 579 -22.40 7.81 43.86
C THR A 579 -21.07 7.42 43.19
N LEU A 580 -20.37 6.41 43.73
CA LEU A 580 -19.17 5.88 43.08
C LEU A 580 -19.36 4.40 42.75
N LYS A 581 -19.75 4.14 41.49
CA LYS A 581 -19.56 2.85 40.81
C LYS A 581 -18.17 2.32 41.19
N LYS A 582 -18.12 1.10 41.72
CA LYS A 582 -16.90 0.31 41.95
C LYS A 582 -16.00 0.40 40.71
N VAL A 583 -15.00 1.29 40.71
CA VAL A 583 -13.91 1.23 39.74
C VAL A 583 -13.09 0.00 40.14
N ARG A 584 -13.48 -1.17 39.63
CA ARG A 584 -12.70 -2.40 39.73
C ARG A 584 -11.34 -2.10 39.09
N GLU A 585 -10.25 -2.31 39.82
CA GLU A 585 -8.91 -2.36 39.22
C GLU A 585 -8.98 -3.29 38.01
N LEU A 586 -8.60 -2.82 36.82
CA LEU A 586 -8.44 -3.71 35.67
C LEU A 586 -7.32 -4.69 36.04
N ARG A 587 -7.66 -5.97 36.16
CA ARG A 587 -6.70 -7.06 36.39
C ARG A 587 -6.58 -7.86 35.10
N LEU A 588 -5.40 -8.42 34.87
CA LEU A 588 -5.24 -9.39 33.79
C LEU A 588 -6.03 -10.66 34.13
N PRO A 589 -6.53 -11.42 33.16
CA PRO A 589 -7.11 -12.73 33.41
C PRO A 589 -6.13 -13.63 34.17
N SER A 590 -6.59 -14.35 35.20
CA SER A 590 -5.74 -15.24 36.00
C SER A 590 -5.14 -16.39 35.20
N ASP A 591 -5.79 -16.76 34.10
CA ASP A 591 -5.36 -17.81 33.16
C ASP A 591 -4.43 -17.29 32.05
N THR A 592 -3.94 -16.05 32.12
CA THR A 592 -2.99 -15.50 31.13
C THR A 592 -1.72 -16.37 31.06
N ARG A 593 -1.44 -16.92 29.87
CA ARG A 593 -0.27 -17.75 29.54
C ARG A 593 0.79 -17.00 28.75
N VAL A 594 0.39 -16.08 27.88
CA VAL A 594 1.29 -15.24 27.09
C VAL A 594 1.05 -13.79 27.46
N LEU A 595 2.09 -13.14 27.97
CA LEU A 595 2.02 -11.75 28.42
C LEU A 595 2.82 -10.84 27.49
N ILE A 596 2.18 -9.79 26.98
CA ILE A 596 2.79 -8.83 26.08
C ILE A 596 2.87 -7.47 26.78
N THR A 597 4.05 -6.85 26.87
CA THR A 597 4.21 -5.58 27.58
C THR A 597 5.45 -4.79 27.17
N THR A 598 5.58 -3.54 27.67
CA THR A 598 6.82 -2.77 27.51
C THR A 598 7.72 -2.98 28.73
N PRO A 599 9.06 -2.93 28.57
CA PRO A 599 9.99 -3.03 29.69
C PRO A 599 9.69 -2.03 30.81
N LYS A 600 9.42 -0.76 30.44
CA LYS A 600 9.03 0.27 31.41
C LYS A 600 7.83 -0.15 32.25
N ARG A 601 6.79 -0.71 31.63
CA ARG A 601 5.57 -1.09 32.34
C ARG A 601 5.82 -2.27 33.28
N LEU A 602 6.56 -3.29 32.85
CA LEU A 602 6.88 -4.45 33.65
C LEU A 602 7.82 -4.10 34.81
N ALA A 603 8.92 -3.38 34.53
CA ALA A 603 9.87 -2.92 35.55
C ALA A 603 9.17 -2.06 36.61
N MET A 604 8.28 -1.14 36.22
CA MET A 604 7.48 -0.36 37.17
C MET A 604 6.55 -1.23 38.02
N LEU A 605 6.00 -2.33 37.49
CA LEU A 605 5.18 -3.24 38.28
C LEU A 605 6.04 -3.94 39.33
N LEU A 606 7.17 -4.50 38.91
CA LEU A 606 8.10 -5.25 39.75
C LEU A 606 8.66 -4.38 40.86
N ALA A 607 9.19 -3.19 40.52
CA ALA A 607 9.72 -2.25 41.48
C ALA A 607 8.68 -1.81 42.54
N LYS A 608 7.41 -1.66 42.14
CA LYS A 608 6.34 -1.21 43.06
C LYS A 608 5.76 -2.32 43.93
N THR A 609 5.75 -3.56 43.44
CA THR A 609 5.06 -4.67 44.11
C THR A 609 6.01 -5.61 44.84
N GLY A 610 7.30 -5.62 44.46
CA GLY A 610 8.29 -6.55 45.01
C GLY A 610 7.75 -7.97 45.02
N MET A 611 8.03 -8.74 46.08
CA MET A 611 7.55 -10.12 46.27
C MET A 611 6.02 -10.30 46.21
N ARG A 612 5.23 -9.22 46.25
CA ARG A 612 3.76 -9.24 46.11
C ARG A 612 3.30 -8.99 44.68
N CYS A 613 4.19 -9.15 43.70
CA CYS A 613 3.85 -8.98 42.29
C CYS A 613 2.69 -9.93 41.89
N PRO A 614 1.63 -9.41 41.23
CA PRO A 614 0.55 -10.26 40.75
C PRO A 614 0.97 -11.16 39.58
N ILE A 615 2.19 -10.97 39.04
CA ILE A 615 2.78 -11.80 38.00
C ILE A 615 3.83 -12.68 38.66
N ASN A 616 3.65 -14.00 38.55
CA ASN A 616 4.55 -15.01 39.07
C ASN A 616 5.30 -15.66 37.90
N PHE A 617 6.62 -15.69 37.99
CA PHE A 617 7.50 -16.18 36.92
C PHE A 617 7.85 -17.66 37.01
N SER A 618 7.30 -18.42 37.97
CA SER A 618 7.66 -19.82 38.22
C SER A 618 7.45 -20.75 37.01
N HIS A 619 6.55 -20.40 36.09
CA HIS A 619 6.29 -21.18 34.87
C HIS A 619 6.89 -20.52 33.61
N LEU A 620 7.62 -19.42 33.77
CA LEU A 620 8.17 -18.67 32.65
C LEU A 620 9.26 -19.50 31.97
N ARG A 621 9.05 -19.86 30.71
CA ARG A 621 10.01 -20.62 29.90
C ARG A 621 10.73 -19.74 28.87
N TRP A 622 10.05 -18.71 28.37
CA TRP A 622 10.58 -17.82 27.33
C TRP A 622 10.37 -16.35 27.66
N LEU A 623 11.46 -15.58 27.59
CA LEU A 623 11.45 -14.12 27.55
C LEU A 623 11.91 -13.65 26.17
N VAL A 624 10.99 -13.10 25.40
CA VAL A 624 11.25 -12.57 24.06
C VAL A 624 11.38 -11.06 24.14
N ILE A 625 12.43 -10.50 23.54
CA ILE A 625 12.67 -9.05 23.45
C ILE A 625 12.72 -8.69 21.97
N ASP A 626 11.68 -8.04 21.47
CA ASP A 626 11.54 -7.62 20.08
C ASP A 626 12.00 -6.18 19.87
N GLU A 627 12.58 -5.87 18.70
CA GLU A 627 13.28 -4.61 18.39
C GLU A 627 14.39 -4.24 19.42
N CYS A 628 15.24 -5.21 19.79
CA CYS A 628 16.24 -5.02 20.85
C CYS A 628 17.36 -4.00 20.53
N ASP A 629 17.62 -3.73 19.25
CA ASP A 629 18.51 -2.65 18.80
C ASP A 629 18.02 -1.28 19.22
N LYS A 630 16.71 -1.03 19.10
CA LYS A 630 16.07 0.23 19.54
C LYS A 630 16.05 0.40 21.05
N MET A 631 16.09 -0.71 21.76
CA MET A 631 16.20 -0.76 23.21
C MET A 631 17.62 -0.43 23.71
N LEU A 632 18.63 -0.61 22.87
CA LEU A 632 20.05 -0.53 23.22
C LEU A 632 20.79 0.57 22.44
N GLU A 633 20.07 1.42 21.70
CA GLU A 633 20.62 2.47 20.84
C GLU A 633 21.40 3.52 21.65
N SER A 634 22.65 3.76 21.25
CA SER A 634 23.57 4.71 21.89
C SER A 634 23.38 6.12 21.33
N ASN A 635 22.36 6.86 21.78
CA ASN A 635 22.30 8.30 21.48
C ASN A 635 23.36 9.04 22.31
N ILE A 636 24.53 9.23 21.69
CA ILE A 636 25.56 10.17 22.13
C ILE A 636 25.02 11.58 21.86
N GLY A 637 24.33 12.15 22.84
CA GLY A 637 23.92 13.54 22.82
C GLY A 637 23.71 14.01 24.25
N ASP A 638 24.75 14.64 24.82
CA ASP A 638 24.89 15.48 26.02
C ASP A 638 24.12 15.15 27.33
N ASN A 639 23.27 14.13 27.35
CA ASN A 639 22.50 13.68 28.50
C ASN A 639 22.74 12.18 28.70
N ALA A 640 23.86 11.86 29.37
CA ALA A 640 24.25 10.51 29.79
C ALA A 640 23.20 9.77 30.67
N SER A 641 22.10 10.45 31.05
CA SER A 641 21.00 9.91 31.87
C SER A 641 20.02 9.02 31.10
N VAL A 642 19.82 9.23 29.80
CA VAL A 642 18.83 8.45 29.01
C VAL A 642 19.40 7.09 28.57
N LEU A 643 20.68 7.03 28.21
CA LEU A 643 21.41 5.82 27.80
C LEU A 643 21.38 4.70 28.85
N ARG A 644 21.36 5.07 30.14
CA ARG A 644 21.33 4.13 31.27
C ARG A 644 19.93 3.56 31.52
N ALA A 645 18.86 4.25 31.08
CA ALA A 645 17.50 3.96 31.52
C ALA A 645 16.91 2.68 30.95
N PHE A 646 17.17 2.32 29.69
CA PHE A 646 16.54 1.15 29.08
C PHE A 646 17.29 -0.16 29.37
N ARG A 647 18.63 -0.15 29.25
CA ARG A 647 19.49 -1.23 29.76
C ARG A 647 19.16 -1.53 31.22
N SER A 648 19.12 -0.51 32.08
CA SER A 648 18.75 -0.67 33.48
C SER A 648 17.35 -1.27 33.68
N GLN A 649 16.37 -0.94 32.82
CA GLN A 649 15.03 -1.55 32.89
C GLN A 649 15.05 -3.05 32.54
N LEU A 650 15.73 -3.44 31.45
CA LEU A 650 15.85 -4.84 31.06
C LEU A 650 16.64 -5.63 32.10
N THR A 651 17.81 -5.12 32.51
CA THR A 651 18.63 -5.70 33.58
C THR A 651 17.81 -5.85 34.85
N SER A 652 17.03 -4.84 35.27
CA SER A 652 16.14 -4.95 36.44
C SER A 652 15.06 -6.03 36.30
N ILE A 653 14.47 -6.20 35.12
CA ILE A 653 13.51 -7.27 34.85
C ILE A 653 14.18 -8.64 34.95
N LEU A 654 15.35 -8.82 34.31
CA LEU A 654 16.11 -10.07 34.36
C LEU A 654 16.49 -10.42 35.80
N HIS A 655 17.04 -9.47 36.56
CA HIS A 655 17.37 -9.65 37.98
C HIS A 655 16.15 -9.99 38.83
N SER A 656 15.01 -9.33 38.58
CA SER A 656 13.77 -9.66 39.28
C SER A 656 13.36 -11.10 38.99
N ILE A 657 13.35 -11.52 37.72
CA ILE A 657 13.02 -12.90 37.32
C ILE A 657 13.96 -13.92 37.98
N ARG A 658 15.28 -13.64 38.03
CA ARG A 658 16.28 -14.47 38.73
C ARG A 658 15.91 -14.67 40.20
N ALA A 659 15.37 -13.65 40.86
CA ALA A 659 14.96 -13.74 42.26
C ALA A 659 13.68 -14.56 42.51
N TYR A 660 12.85 -14.82 41.48
CA TYR A 660 11.57 -15.56 41.63
C TYR A 660 11.61 -17.01 41.14
N THR A 661 12.65 -17.40 40.40
CA THR A 661 12.67 -18.66 39.66
C THR A 661 13.90 -19.48 40.03
N THR A 662 13.72 -20.79 40.19
CA THR A 662 14.82 -21.75 40.38
C THR A 662 15.51 -22.07 39.05
N GLU A 663 14.73 -22.14 37.97
CA GLU A 663 15.23 -22.28 36.59
C GLU A 663 15.02 -20.97 35.83
N PHE A 664 16.11 -20.42 35.28
CA PHE A 664 16.04 -19.17 34.52
C PHE A 664 15.42 -19.42 33.13
N PRO A 665 14.49 -18.56 32.65
CA PRO A 665 13.89 -18.73 31.33
C PRO A 665 14.90 -18.53 30.20
N ASN A 666 14.63 -19.14 29.05
CA ASN A 666 15.37 -18.85 27.83
C ASN A 666 15.05 -17.45 27.33
N VAL A 667 16.07 -16.74 26.85
CA VAL A 667 15.95 -15.38 26.33
C VAL A 667 16.18 -15.37 24.82
N ALA A 668 15.23 -14.79 24.09
CA ALA A 668 15.33 -14.59 22.65
C ALA A 668 15.28 -13.09 22.30
N LEU A 669 16.38 -12.58 21.76
CA LEU A 669 16.53 -11.21 21.30
C LEU A 669 16.27 -11.15 19.80
N PHE A 670 15.26 -10.41 19.37
CA PHE A 670 14.95 -10.19 17.96
C PHE A 670 15.24 -8.76 17.55
N SER A 671 15.92 -8.60 16.43
CA SER A 671 16.23 -7.29 15.89
C SER A 671 16.33 -7.28 14.37
N ALA A 672 16.12 -6.09 13.80
CA ALA A 672 16.50 -5.83 12.42
C ALA A 672 18.02 -5.75 12.29
N THR A 673 18.69 -5.06 13.21
CA THR A 673 20.14 -4.78 13.17
C THR A 673 20.90 -5.42 14.34
N LEU A 674 22.07 -5.99 14.06
CA LEU A 674 22.95 -6.56 15.10
C LEU A 674 24.18 -5.66 15.26
N THR A 675 24.01 -4.55 15.97
CA THR A 675 25.11 -3.61 16.25
C THR A 675 26.03 -4.15 17.35
N PRO A 676 27.32 -3.77 17.38
CA PRO A 676 28.26 -4.23 18.41
C PRO A 676 27.76 -4.00 19.86
N PRO A 677 27.11 -2.86 20.21
CA PRO A 677 26.53 -2.67 21.55
C PRO A 677 25.42 -3.65 21.92
N VAL A 678 24.64 -4.12 20.94
CA VAL A 678 23.58 -5.12 21.13
C VAL A 678 24.20 -6.49 21.40
N VAL A 679 25.17 -6.88 20.57
CA VAL A 679 25.90 -8.16 20.71
C VAL A 679 26.65 -8.20 22.05
N ALA A 680 27.36 -7.13 22.40
CA ALA A 680 28.10 -7.04 23.66
C ALA A 680 27.16 -7.16 24.87
N TRP A 681 26.06 -6.42 24.89
CA TRP A 681 25.08 -6.50 25.98
C TRP A 681 24.43 -7.88 26.08
N ALA A 682 24.07 -8.49 24.94
CA ALA A 682 23.52 -9.84 24.93
C ALA A 682 24.53 -10.87 25.49
N THR A 683 25.80 -10.73 25.12
CA THR A 683 26.87 -11.62 25.59
C THR A 683 27.13 -11.42 27.08
N GLU A 684 27.13 -10.18 27.58
CA GLU A 684 27.33 -9.87 29.00
C GLU A 684 26.18 -10.39 29.87
N GLU A 685 24.94 -10.09 29.51
CA GLU A 685 23.77 -10.42 30.35
C GLU A 685 23.34 -11.89 30.23
N LEU A 686 23.49 -12.49 29.04
CA LEU A 686 23.07 -13.86 28.77
C LEU A 686 24.21 -14.87 28.83
N GLY A 687 25.46 -14.46 28.61
CA GLY A 687 26.63 -15.34 28.68
C GLY A 687 27.01 -15.75 30.10
N GLY A 688 26.63 -14.97 31.11
CA GLY A 688 26.86 -15.29 32.53
C GLY A 688 25.74 -16.11 33.21
N ILE A 689 24.71 -16.57 32.47
CA ILE A 689 23.59 -17.35 33.03
C ILE A 689 24.01 -18.83 33.16
N ASP A 690 24.95 -19.10 34.04
CA ASP A 690 25.71 -20.36 34.04
C ASP A 690 25.39 -21.31 35.19
N SER A 691 24.23 -21.19 35.85
CA SER A 691 24.02 -21.92 37.11
C SER A 691 23.18 -23.20 37.02
N SER A 692 22.44 -23.52 35.94
CA SER A 692 21.57 -24.73 36.01
C SER A 692 21.13 -25.45 34.72
N SER A 693 21.33 -25.00 33.48
CA SER A 693 20.90 -25.81 32.31
C SER A 693 21.61 -25.45 31.01
N SER A 694 22.62 -26.24 30.62
CA SER A 694 22.95 -26.75 29.27
C SER A 694 22.79 -25.88 27.98
N ARG A 695 22.55 -24.57 28.05
CA ARG A 695 21.99 -23.80 26.93
C ARG A 695 22.87 -22.61 26.54
N GLY A 696 23.57 -22.75 25.42
CA GLY A 696 24.44 -21.70 24.87
C GLY A 696 23.67 -20.51 24.30
N LEU A 697 24.43 -19.45 23.96
CA LEU A 697 23.93 -18.27 23.24
C LEU A 697 24.23 -18.41 21.76
N VAL A 698 23.18 -18.56 20.95
CA VAL A 698 23.28 -18.69 19.49
C VAL A 698 22.95 -17.36 18.82
N LYS A 699 23.89 -16.82 18.08
CA LYS A 699 23.67 -15.70 17.16
C LYS A 699 23.23 -16.25 15.81
N VAL A 700 22.05 -15.85 15.36
CA VAL A 700 21.47 -16.20 14.06
C VAL A 700 21.34 -14.93 13.24
N GLN A 701 22.06 -14.86 12.14
CA GLN A 701 22.04 -13.71 11.23
C GLN A 701 21.57 -14.14 9.85
N LEU A 702 20.49 -13.51 9.38
CA LEU A 702 19.89 -13.75 8.08
C LEU A 702 20.11 -12.56 7.17
N GLY A 703 20.85 -12.79 6.09
CA GLY A 703 21.27 -11.73 5.15
C GLY A 703 22.11 -10.64 5.82
N ASP A 704 22.16 -9.48 5.16
CA ASP A 704 22.84 -8.30 5.69
C ASP A 704 21.90 -7.52 6.62
N CYS A 705 21.78 -7.99 7.86
CA CYS A 705 20.93 -7.38 8.90
C CYS A 705 21.28 -5.90 9.22
N ASN A 706 22.37 -5.36 8.69
CA ASN A 706 22.78 -3.97 8.87
C ASN A 706 22.71 -3.15 7.57
N ALA A 707 21.92 -3.60 6.57
CA ALA A 707 21.67 -2.90 5.32
C ALA A 707 20.18 -2.51 5.20
N ALA A 708 19.88 -1.50 4.38
CA ALA A 708 18.52 -1.22 3.95
C ALA A 708 18.01 -2.35 3.03
N VAL A 709 16.69 -2.49 2.92
CA VAL A 709 16.07 -3.51 2.06
C VAL A 709 16.41 -3.21 0.60
N SER A 710 17.10 -4.12 -0.08
CA SER A 710 17.62 -3.93 -1.45
C SER A 710 16.55 -3.70 -2.52
N VAL A 711 15.31 -4.14 -2.27
CA VAL A 711 14.18 -3.92 -3.20
C VAL A 711 13.61 -2.48 -3.16
N VAL A 712 14.08 -1.63 -2.25
CA VAL A 712 13.62 -0.24 -2.11
C VAL A 712 14.58 0.71 -2.85
N ARG A 713 14.05 1.48 -3.80
CA ARG A 713 14.79 2.55 -4.49
C ARG A 713 15.06 3.69 -3.51
N GLN A 714 16.34 3.95 -3.23
CA GLN A 714 16.78 4.97 -2.28
C GLN A 714 17.36 6.17 -3.04
N GLU A 715 16.91 7.38 -2.70
CA GLU A 715 17.34 8.65 -3.31
C GLU A 715 17.81 9.64 -2.23
N LEU A 716 18.94 10.31 -2.48
CA LEU A 716 19.40 11.44 -1.68
C LEU A 716 19.21 12.73 -2.49
N ARG A 717 18.54 13.73 -1.91
CA ARG A 717 18.34 15.04 -2.53
C ARG A 717 19.00 16.13 -1.69
N TYR A 718 19.97 16.81 -2.28
CA TYR A 718 20.66 17.93 -1.65
C TYR A 718 19.80 19.20 -1.75
N CYS A 719 19.56 19.83 -0.61
CA CYS A 719 18.68 20.99 -0.51
C CYS A 719 19.43 22.31 -0.23
N GLY A 720 20.74 22.25 0.04
CA GLY A 720 21.55 23.41 0.44
C GLY A 720 21.24 23.93 1.84
N SER A 721 20.00 24.34 2.10
CA SER A 721 19.51 24.92 3.35
C SER A 721 18.22 24.27 3.85
N GLU A 722 17.83 24.61 5.09
CA GLU A 722 16.57 24.16 5.68
C GLU A 722 15.34 24.68 4.90
N GLN A 723 15.40 25.90 4.38
CA GLN A 723 14.36 26.44 3.51
C GLN A 723 14.29 25.68 2.17
N GLY A 724 15.44 25.23 1.66
CA GLY A 724 15.52 24.39 0.47
C GLY A 724 14.79 23.04 0.63
N LYS A 725 14.81 22.44 1.83
CA LYS A 725 14.06 21.20 2.11
C LYS A 725 12.56 21.41 1.90
N LEU A 726 12.02 22.55 2.32
CA LEU A 726 10.61 22.87 2.11
C LEU A 726 10.29 23.05 0.62
N LEU A 727 11.16 23.74 -0.13
CA LEU A 727 11.00 23.93 -1.56
C LEU A 727 11.02 22.60 -2.32
N GLU A 728 11.93 21.71 -1.95
CA GLU A 728 12.01 20.37 -2.54
C GLU A 728 10.77 19.52 -2.22
N LEU A 729 10.26 19.59 -0.98
CA LEU A 729 9.00 18.93 -0.63
C LEU A 729 7.82 19.49 -1.43
N ARG A 730 7.73 20.81 -1.61
CA ARG A 730 6.69 21.45 -2.43
C ARG A 730 6.77 20.99 -3.89
N LYS A 731 7.97 20.91 -4.45
CA LYS A 731 8.19 20.35 -5.78
C LYS A 731 7.72 18.89 -5.84
N MET A 732 8.08 18.06 -4.86
CA MET A 732 7.61 16.68 -4.79
C MET A 732 6.08 16.55 -4.66
N LEU A 733 5.42 17.50 -4.00
CA LEU A 733 3.95 17.56 -3.91
C LEU A 733 3.34 17.92 -5.28
N ILE A 734 3.93 18.87 -6.02
CA ILE A 734 3.49 19.30 -7.35
C ILE A 734 3.69 18.19 -8.40
N ASP A 735 4.86 17.55 -8.38
CA ASP A 735 5.19 16.43 -9.28
C ASP A 735 4.33 15.18 -9.00
N GLY A 736 3.66 15.15 -7.83
CA GLY A 736 2.84 14.05 -7.35
C GLY A 736 3.65 13.08 -6.47
N LEU A 737 3.31 13.03 -5.18
CA LEU A 737 3.82 11.98 -4.30
C LEU A 737 3.17 10.64 -4.67
N VAL A 738 3.92 9.54 -4.48
CA VAL A 738 3.34 8.20 -4.62
C VAL A 738 2.66 7.83 -3.31
N TYR A 739 1.33 7.67 -3.34
CA TYR A 739 0.53 7.35 -2.17
C TYR A 739 0.33 5.84 -2.01
N PRO A 740 0.17 5.32 -0.78
CA PRO A 740 0.29 6.02 0.50
C PRO A 740 1.75 6.41 0.83
N CYS A 741 1.94 7.63 1.35
CA CYS A 741 3.24 8.24 1.62
C CYS A 741 3.44 8.53 3.12
N LEU A 742 4.62 8.19 3.65
CA LEU A 742 5.02 8.45 5.03
C LEU A 742 6.17 9.47 5.08
N ILE A 743 5.98 10.58 5.80
CA ILE A 743 6.99 11.64 5.94
C ILE A 743 7.52 11.64 7.38
N PHE A 744 8.86 11.58 7.52
CA PHE A 744 9.54 11.63 8.80
C PHE A 744 10.16 13.01 9.06
N THR A 745 9.91 13.53 10.26
CA THR A 745 10.53 14.76 10.78
C THR A 745 11.21 14.52 12.13
N GLU A 746 12.21 15.35 12.47
CA GLU A 746 12.95 15.27 13.73
C GLU A 746 12.10 15.68 14.95
N SER A 747 11.15 16.61 14.75
CA SER A 747 10.37 17.21 15.84
C SER A 747 8.89 17.33 15.50
N ARG A 748 8.07 17.41 16.56
CA ARG A 748 6.61 17.56 16.45
C ARG A 748 6.22 18.92 15.88
N GLN A 749 6.98 19.97 16.22
CA GLN A 749 6.73 21.30 15.70
C GLN A 749 6.89 21.32 14.18
N ARG A 750 7.99 20.75 13.67
CA ARG A 750 8.22 20.61 12.23
C ARG A 750 7.14 19.77 11.54
N ALA A 751 6.67 18.70 12.18
CA ALA A 751 5.55 17.92 11.65
C ALA A 751 4.27 18.76 11.50
N ALA A 752 3.98 19.63 12.47
CA ALA A 752 2.84 20.55 12.43
C ALA A 752 3.01 21.63 11.36
N ASP A 753 4.22 22.15 11.19
CA ASP A 753 4.51 23.15 10.16
C ASP A 753 4.37 22.53 8.76
N LEU A 754 4.94 21.35 8.52
CA LEU A 754 4.78 20.61 7.26
C LEU A 754 3.34 20.23 6.96
N PHE A 755 2.55 19.88 7.98
CA PHE A 755 1.13 19.59 7.80
C PHE A 755 0.37 20.79 7.22
N ARG A 756 0.64 22.00 7.74
CA ARG A 756 0.04 23.23 7.20
C ARG A 756 0.48 23.46 5.75
N GLU A 757 1.77 23.26 5.47
CA GLU A 757 2.32 23.42 4.13
C GLU A 757 1.69 22.46 3.10
N VAL A 758 1.51 21.18 3.43
CA VAL A 758 0.87 20.20 2.56
C VAL A 758 -0.57 20.60 2.23
N ILE A 759 -1.34 21.03 3.25
CA ILE A 759 -2.73 21.47 3.08
C ILE A 759 -2.83 22.74 2.21
N LEU A 760 -1.86 23.65 2.36
CA LEU A 760 -1.82 24.88 1.57
C LEU A 760 -1.44 24.62 0.10
N CYS A 761 -0.58 23.62 -0.15
CA CYS A 761 -0.17 23.27 -1.51
C CYS A 761 -1.29 22.62 -2.31
N ASP A 762 -1.98 21.64 -1.72
CA ASP A 762 -3.08 20.95 -2.39
C ASP A 762 -4.11 20.44 -1.37
N LYS A 763 -5.33 20.96 -1.47
CA LYS A 763 -6.47 20.59 -0.60
C LYS A 763 -6.96 19.16 -0.85
N LEU A 764 -6.61 18.55 -1.98
CA LEU A 764 -6.96 17.17 -2.31
C LEU A 764 -6.05 16.15 -1.62
N ILE A 765 -4.91 16.58 -1.07
CA ILE A 765 -4.02 15.70 -0.32
C ILE A 765 -4.53 15.56 1.11
N HIS A 766 -5.13 14.40 1.41
CA HIS A 766 -5.52 14.08 2.78
C HIS A 766 -4.27 13.76 3.62
N VAL A 767 -3.86 14.71 4.45
CA VAL A 767 -2.70 14.57 5.34
C VAL A 767 -3.13 14.41 6.80
N SER A 768 -2.36 13.69 7.60
CA SER A 768 -2.51 13.66 9.06
C SER A 768 -1.17 13.60 9.76
N ILE A 769 -1.12 14.05 11.01
CA ILE A 769 0.06 13.96 11.88
C ILE A 769 -0.12 12.82 12.87
N LEU A 770 0.89 11.99 13.07
CA LEU A 770 0.97 11.13 14.24
C LEU A 770 1.92 11.73 15.28
N SER A 771 1.36 12.24 16.38
CA SER A 771 2.08 12.83 17.51
C SER A 771 1.67 12.16 18.83
N SER A 772 2.49 12.31 19.87
CA SER A 772 2.20 11.70 21.19
C SER A 772 1.19 12.50 22.01
N GLU A 773 0.81 13.69 21.54
CA GLU A 773 -0.26 14.50 22.11
C GLU A 773 -1.64 13.93 21.78
N LYS A 774 -1.74 13.18 20.67
CA LYS A 774 -2.94 12.41 20.34
C LYS A 774 -3.16 11.30 21.36
N SER A 775 -4.41 11.15 21.79
CA SER A 775 -4.83 10.03 22.64
C SER A 775 -4.57 8.69 21.94
N GLU A 776 -4.50 7.58 22.71
CA GLU A 776 -4.33 6.24 22.14
C GLU A 776 -5.43 5.92 21.11
N ALA A 777 -6.68 6.28 21.40
CA ALA A 777 -7.80 6.12 20.48
C ALA A 777 -7.62 6.96 19.19
N GLN A 778 -7.17 8.21 19.30
CA GLN A 778 -6.90 9.07 18.14
C GLN A 778 -5.73 8.56 17.30
N ARG A 779 -4.68 8.01 17.92
CA ARG A 779 -3.56 7.39 17.20
C ARG A 779 -4.03 6.16 16.42
N ILE A 780 -4.81 5.28 17.06
CA ILE A 780 -5.42 4.11 16.39
C ILE A 780 -6.32 4.55 15.23
N ALA A 781 -7.17 5.56 15.43
CA ALA A 781 -8.05 6.09 14.38
C ALA A 781 -7.25 6.70 13.21
N THR A 782 -6.16 7.44 13.49
CA THR A 782 -5.30 8.03 12.46
C THR A 782 -4.63 6.94 11.61
N VAL A 783 -4.06 5.92 12.25
CA VAL A 783 -3.44 4.78 11.55
C VAL A 783 -4.46 3.98 10.77
N LYS A 784 -5.67 3.79 11.32
CA LYS A 784 -6.80 3.15 10.62
C LYS A 784 -7.20 3.94 9.36
N ALA A 785 -7.37 5.26 9.48
CA ALA A 785 -7.71 6.14 8.36
C ALA A 785 -6.63 6.12 7.25
N PHE A 786 -5.35 6.08 7.64
CA PHE A 786 -4.24 5.93 6.70
C PHE A 786 -4.25 4.57 5.99
N ARG A 787 -4.53 3.48 6.70
CA ARG A 787 -4.68 2.14 6.10
C ARG A 787 -5.90 2.01 5.18
N GLU A 788 -6.97 2.75 5.47
CA GLU A 788 -8.20 2.79 4.66
C GLU A 788 -8.10 3.72 3.45
N GLY A 789 -6.96 4.43 3.27
CA GLY A 789 -6.78 5.39 2.18
C GLY A 789 -7.53 6.72 2.38
N LYS A 790 -8.12 6.96 3.57
CA LYS A 790 -8.73 8.25 3.94
C LYS A 790 -7.69 9.32 4.27
N VAL A 791 -6.44 8.89 4.52
CA VAL A 791 -5.27 9.74 4.67
C VAL A 791 -4.23 9.21 3.69
N ASN A 792 -3.77 10.05 2.77
CA ASN A 792 -2.80 9.75 1.72
C ASN A 792 -1.37 10.00 2.20
N VAL A 793 -1.19 11.00 3.07
CA VAL A 793 0.12 11.40 3.64
C VAL A 793 0.07 11.35 5.15
N LEU A 794 0.96 10.58 5.77
CA LEU A 794 1.13 10.58 7.22
C LEU A 794 2.47 11.21 7.59
N ILE A 795 2.44 12.26 8.42
CA ILE A 795 3.63 12.91 8.95
C ILE A 795 3.86 12.41 10.37
N CYS A 796 5.05 11.90 10.67
CA CYS A 796 5.35 11.39 12.00
C CYS A 796 6.80 11.64 12.42
N THR A 797 7.04 11.64 13.73
CA THR A 797 8.39 11.52 14.26
C THR A 797 8.78 10.05 14.42
N ASP A 798 10.08 9.80 14.51
CA ASP A 798 10.66 8.48 14.67
C ASP A 798 10.02 7.64 15.77
N LEU A 799 9.79 8.23 16.94
CA LEU A 799 9.24 7.52 18.09
C LEU A 799 7.87 6.89 17.82
N LEU A 800 7.07 7.50 16.93
CA LEU A 800 5.69 7.12 16.68
C LEU A 800 5.52 6.32 15.39
N GLY A 801 6.37 6.55 14.38
CA GLY A 801 6.45 5.71 13.17
C GLY A 801 6.93 4.28 13.46
N ARG A 802 7.63 4.06 14.58
CA ARG A 802 8.17 2.76 15.01
C ARG A 802 7.08 1.77 15.37
N GLY A 803 7.32 0.51 15.01
CA GLY A 803 6.39 -0.57 15.32
C GLY A 803 4.99 -0.44 14.69
N MET A 804 4.78 0.47 13.73
CA MET A 804 3.54 0.55 12.97
C MET A 804 3.62 -0.30 11.70
N ASP A 805 2.71 -1.28 11.59
CA ASP A 805 2.55 -2.06 10.37
C ASP A 805 1.70 -1.28 9.37
N PHE A 806 2.35 -0.69 8.38
CA PHE A 806 1.67 -0.08 7.25
C PHE A 806 1.75 -1.06 6.08
N ARG A 807 0.68 -1.85 5.90
CA ARG A 807 0.55 -2.69 4.71
C ARG A 807 0.39 -1.77 3.51
N SER A 808 1.22 -1.93 2.49
CA SER A 808 1.15 -1.18 1.22
C SER A 808 1.65 0.27 1.24
N LEU A 809 2.74 0.60 1.95
CA LEU A 809 3.44 1.88 1.73
C LEU A 809 4.23 1.86 0.43
N MET A 810 4.04 2.88 -0.41
CA MET A 810 4.78 3.02 -1.66
C MET A 810 5.94 4.01 -1.55
N MET A 811 5.80 5.04 -0.70
CA MET A 811 6.81 6.08 -0.52
C MET A 811 7.12 6.40 0.94
N VAL A 812 8.41 6.57 1.24
CA VAL A 812 8.93 7.16 2.47
C VAL A 812 9.72 8.41 2.11
N VAL A 813 9.42 9.53 2.77
CA VAL A 813 10.17 10.78 2.66
C VAL A 813 10.82 11.06 4.01
N ASN A 814 12.14 10.96 4.07
CA ASN A 814 12.92 11.47 5.18
C ASN A 814 13.12 12.97 4.95
N TYR A 815 12.20 13.79 5.46
CA TYR A 815 12.33 15.25 5.37
C TYR A 815 13.54 15.73 6.18
N ASP A 816 13.74 15.12 7.34
CA ASP A 816 14.94 15.28 8.16
C ASP A 816 15.80 14.01 8.08
N LEU A 817 17.12 14.20 7.94
CA LEU A 817 18.08 13.09 7.89
C LEU A 817 17.95 12.24 9.16
N PRO A 818 17.83 10.91 9.06
CA PRO A 818 17.80 10.06 10.24
C PRO A 818 19.06 10.24 11.11
N PRO A 819 18.94 10.32 12.44
CA PRO A 819 20.08 10.57 13.34
C PRO A 819 21.04 9.37 13.43
N SER A 820 20.60 8.18 13.02
CA SER A 820 21.38 6.95 13.06
C SER A 820 21.13 6.07 11.82
N PRO A 821 22.10 5.21 11.44
CA PRO A 821 21.91 4.24 10.36
C PRO A 821 20.79 3.23 10.66
N VAL A 822 20.59 2.87 11.93
CA VAL A 822 19.51 1.95 12.35
C VAL A 822 18.14 2.58 12.10
N GLU A 823 17.99 3.89 12.41
CA GLU A 823 16.79 4.65 12.09
C GLU A 823 16.53 4.67 10.58
N TYR A 824 17.55 4.94 9.77
CA TYR A 824 17.45 4.95 8.32
C TYR A 824 16.94 3.60 7.77
N ILE A 825 17.54 2.48 8.18
CA ILE A 825 17.11 1.12 7.80
C ILE A 825 15.63 0.91 8.15
N HIS A 826 15.19 1.37 9.32
CA HIS A 826 13.82 1.17 9.78
C HIS A 826 12.79 2.04 9.06
N ARG A 827 13.17 3.27 8.66
CA ARG A 827 12.33 4.18 7.89
C ARG A 827 12.19 3.66 6.45
N VAL A 828 13.30 3.33 5.80
CA VAL A 828 13.31 2.78 4.42
C VAL A 828 12.63 1.41 4.37
N GLY A 829 12.82 0.57 5.39
CA GLY A 829 12.16 -0.73 5.53
C GLY A 829 10.63 -0.69 5.70
N ARG A 830 10.00 0.50 5.70
CA ARG A 830 8.54 0.64 5.72
C ARG A 830 7.90 0.39 4.35
N THR A 831 8.61 0.62 3.25
CA THR A 831 8.10 0.48 1.86
C THR A 831 8.47 -0.86 1.19
N GLY A 832 9.29 -1.70 1.84
CA GLY A 832 9.78 -2.98 1.30
C GLY A 832 9.34 -4.25 2.05
N ARG A 833 8.16 -4.23 2.69
CA ARG A 833 7.67 -5.38 3.49
C ARG A 833 7.09 -6.48 2.60
N ALA A 834 7.38 -7.74 2.93
CA ALA A 834 6.90 -8.95 2.23
C ALA A 834 7.33 -9.09 0.75
N GLY A 835 8.49 -8.56 0.38
CA GLY A 835 9.09 -8.79 -0.94
C GLY A 835 8.48 -8.00 -2.10
N ARG A 836 7.58 -7.04 -1.82
CA ARG A 836 7.07 -6.14 -2.86
C ARG A 836 8.18 -5.23 -3.39
N ALA A 837 8.48 -5.36 -4.68
CA ALA A 837 9.31 -4.42 -5.40
C ALA A 837 8.55 -3.10 -5.64
N GLY A 838 9.27 -2.02 -5.95
CA GLY A 838 8.67 -0.72 -6.30
C GLY A 838 8.57 0.30 -5.15
N GLY A 839 8.98 -0.06 -3.93
CA GLY A 839 9.07 0.90 -2.83
C GLY A 839 10.10 2.00 -3.10
N ARG A 840 9.77 3.25 -2.80
CA ARG A 840 10.66 4.41 -2.98
C ARG A 840 10.93 5.14 -1.67
N ALA A 841 12.19 5.49 -1.40
CA ALA A 841 12.61 6.24 -0.23
C ALA A 841 13.45 7.46 -0.63
N VAL A 842 12.93 8.66 -0.39
CA VAL A 842 13.61 9.93 -0.69
C VAL A 842 14.10 10.54 0.61
N THR A 843 15.37 10.92 0.67
CA THR A 843 15.99 11.53 1.85
C THR A 843 16.55 12.91 1.50
N LEU A 844 16.01 13.93 2.16
CA LEU A 844 16.45 15.31 2.00
C LEU A 844 17.61 15.60 2.96
N TRP A 845 18.63 16.31 2.49
CA TRP A 845 19.79 16.64 3.31
C TRP A 845 20.41 18.00 2.95
N THR A 846 21.15 18.56 3.90
CA THR A 846 21.83 19.87 3.83
C THR A 846 23.28 19.76 4.29
N ASP A 847 24.06 20.83 4.18
CA ASP A 847 25.45 20.86 4.66
C ASP A 847 25.58 20.57 6.17
N ALA A 848 24.55 20.86 6.96
CA ALA A 848 24.51 20.58 8.39
C ALA A 848 24.48 19.07 8.69
N ASP A 849 24.02 18.26 7.73
CA ASP A 849 23.81 16.81 7.86
C ASP A 849 25.07 15.98 7.54
N LEU A 850 26.12 16.63 6.99
CA LEU A 850 27.41 15.99 6.66
C LEU A 850 28.07 15.16 7.78
N PRO A 851 27.99 15.54 9.08
CA PRO A 851 28.54 14.72 10.16
C PRO A 851 27.94 13.31 10.25
N HIS A 852 26.68 13.15 9.85
CA HIS A 852 25.91 11.90 9.98
C HIS A 852 25.80 11.14 8.65
N MET A 853 26.04 11.82 7.54
CA MET A 853 25.87 11.31 6.17
C MET A 853 26.70 10.04 5.89
N ASP A 854 27.93 9.96 6.40
CA ASP A 854 28.83 8.83 6.15
C ASP A 854 28.21 7.47 6.54
N SER A 855 27.56 7.42 7.70
CA SER A 855 26.89 6.22 8.19
C SER A 855 25.70 5.80 7.32
N ILE A 856 25.02 6.77 6.70
CA ILE A 856 23.89 6.53 5.80
C ILE A 856 24.41 6.02 4.45
N LEU A 857 25.48 6.62 3.92
CA LEU A 857 26.10 6.17 2.68
C LEU A 857 26.62 4.73 2.79
N GLU A 858 27.15 4.34 3.94
CA GLU A 858 27.58 2.96 4.18
C GLU A 858 26.40 1.97 4.12
N VAL A 859 25.26 2.32 4.73
CA VAL A 859 24.03 1.51 4.68
C VAL A 859 23.50 1.40 3.24
N MET A 860 23.45 2.52 2.50
CA MET A 860 23.01 2.54 1.11
C MET A 860 23.91 1.67 0.22
N ASN A 861 25.23 1.79 0.38
CA ASN A 861 26.21 1.03 -0.39
C ASN A 861 26.10 -0.48 -0.10
N ARG A 862 25.87 -0.87 1.16
CA ARG A 862 25.63 -2.28 1.53
C ARG A 862 24.31 -2.84 0.98
N SER A 863 23.31 -1.98 0.76
CA SER A 863 22.02 -2.38 0.15
C SER A 863 22.06 -2.47 -1.38
N GLY A 864 23.18 -2.11 -2.00
CA GLY A 864 23.33 -2.08 -3.47
C GLY A 864 22.78 -0.80 -4.12
N ALA A 865 22.46 0.24 -3.35
CA ALA A 865 22.01 1.51 -3.90
C ALA A 865 23.19 2.30 -4.49
N GLU A 866 22.97 2.92 -5.65
CA GLU A 866 23.95 3.82 -6.25
C GLU A 866 24.12 5.07 -5.39
N VAL A 867 25.37 5.39 -5.07
CA VAL A 867 25.73 6.58 -4.28
C VAL A 867 26.60 7.46 -5.15
N ASP A 868 26.23 8.74 -5.25
CA ASP A 868 26.96 9.75 -5.99
C ASP A 868 28.44 9.82 -5.54
N PRO A 869 29.41 9.58 -6.45
CA PRO A 869 30.84 9.68 -6.16
C PRO A 869 31.26 11.06 -5.63
N ASP A 870 30.64 12.13 -6.10
CA ASP A 870 30.98 13.50 -5.67
C ASP A 870 30.50 13.77 -4.25
N LEU A 871 29.36 13.19 -3.84
CA LEU A 871 28.93 13.21 -2.44
C LEU A 871 29.92 12.47 -1.53
N LYS A 872 30.41 11.28 -1.95
CA LYS A 872 31.45 10.55 -1.19
C LYS A 872 32.72 11.39 -1.02
N ARG A 873 33.15 12.10 -2.06
CA ARG A 873 34.29 13.04 -2.02
C ARG A 873 34.03 14.22 -1.08
N LEU A 874 32.82 14.77 -1.09
CA LEU A 874 32.45 15.90 -0.23
C LEU A 874 32.47 15.51 1.25
N VAL A 875 31.92 14.34 1.60
CA VAL A 875 31.98 13.78 2.96
C VAL A 875 33.42 13.52 3.41
N SER A 876 34.27 12.97 2.54
CA SER A 876 35.68 12.72 2.88
C SER A 876 36.48 14.02 3.05
N ALA A 877 36.24 15.03 2.20
CA ALA A 877 36.84 16.35 2.31
C ALA A 877 36.42 17.07 3.60
N TRP A 878 35.13 16.98 3.97
CA TRP A 878 34.63 17.51 5.24
C TRP A 878 35.30 16.84 6.44
N LYS A 879 35.41 15.50 6.45
CA LYS A 879 36.12 14.75 7.50
C LYS A 879 37.58 15.19 7.63
N SER A 880 38.28 15.33 6.51
CA SER A 880 39.68 15.79 6.49
C SER A 880 39.83 17.21 7.03
N ARG A 881 38.94 18.14 6.65
CA ARG A 881 38.91 19.51 7.18
C ARG A 881 38.64 19.53 8.69
N LYS A 882 37.68 18.75 9.18
CA LYS A 882 37.35 18.65 10.61
C LYS A 882 38.50 18.04 11.42
N ALA A 883 39.15 17.01 10.90
CA ALA A 883 40.34 16.42 11.52
C ALA A 883 41.49 17.44 11.62
N LYS A 884 41.76 18.20 10.54
CA LYS A 884 42.74 19.29 10.55
C LYS A 884 42.37 20.39 11.54
N GLN A 885 41.10 20.76 11.66
CA GLN A 885 40.62 21.77 12.60
C GLN A 885 40.71 21.30 14.06
N MET A 886 40.41 20.03 14.34
CA MET A 886 40.58 19.41 15.66
C MET A 886 42.06 19.32 16.04
N HIS A 887 42.93 18.94 15.09
CA HIS A 887 44.38 18.88 15.30
C HIS A 887 44.98 20.28 15.52
N ALA A 888 44.53 21.29 14.77
CA ALA A 888 44.91 22.69 14.99
C ALA A 888 44.40 23.24 16.33
N ARG A 889 43.24 22.80 16.82
CA ARG A 889 42.74 23.14 18.16
C ARG A 889 43.54 22.44 19.26
N ALA A 890 43.96 21.20 19.06
CA ALA A 890 44.81 20.46 20.00
C ALA A 890 46.24 21.06 20.08
N LEU A 891 46.80 21.52 18.95
CA LEU A 891 48.10 22.21 18.89
C LEU A 891 48.03 23.69 19.30
N GLY A 892 46.85 24.31 19.26
CA GLY A 892 46.63 25.74 19.49
C GLY A 892 46.43 26.17 20.95
N GLY A 893 46.52 25.24 21.91
CA GLY A 893 46.26 25.49 23.33
C GLY A 893 47.17 26.54 24.01
N VAL A 894 48.30 26.92 23.40
CA VAL A 894 49.27 27.86 24.00
C VAL A 894 49.32 29.21 23.27
N VAL A 895 48.81 29.33 22.04
CA VAL A 895 48.98 30.56 21.23
C VAL A 895 47.78 31.51 21.32
N SER A 896 46.60 31.01 21.74
CA SER A 896 45.37 31.83 21.84
C SER A 896 45.33 32.79 23.03
N GLN A 897 46.10 32.56 24.10
CA GLN A 897 46.12 33.47 25.26
C GLN A 897 46.85 34.79 24.95
N ARG A 898 47.96 34.76 24.21
CA ARG A 898 48.77 35.96 23.91
C ARG A 898 48.09 36.97 22.98
N LYS A 899 47.15 36.53 22.12
CA LYS A 899 46.40 37.42 21.20
C LYS A 899 45.21 38.10 21.89
N GLY A 900 44.62 37.43 22.89
CA GLY A 900 43.59 38.00 23.76
C GLY A 900 44.16 39.05 24.72
N GLU A 901 45.33 38.76 25.30
CA GLU A 901 46.02 39.68 26.22
C GLU A 901 46.51 40.96 25.53
N ARG A 902 47.04 40.87 24.30
CA ARG A 902 47.41 42.07 23.52
C ARG A 902 46.20 42.94 23.14
N LYS A 903 45.03 42.34 22.85
CA LYS A 903 43.79 43.08 22.59
C LYS A 903 43.17 43.67 23.86
N LEU A 904 43.34 43.00 25.00
CA LEU A 904 42.89 43.50 26.30
C LEU A 904 43.78 44.64 26.79
N ALA A 905 45.11 44.54 26.64
CA ALA A 905 46.05 45.62 26.94
C ALA A 905 45.80 46.87 26.08
N ALA A 906 45.51 46.69 24.78
CA ALA A 906 45.13 47.79 23.89
C ALA A 906 43.78 48.45 24.29
N LYS A 907 42.82 47.66 24.79
CA LYS A 907 41.51 48.17 25.27
C LYS A 907 41.58 48.86 26.64
N VAL A 908 42.49 48.43 27.51
CA VAL A 908 42.72 49.06 28.82
C VAL A 908 43.48 50.38 28.65
N ALA A 909 44.41 50.46 27.70
CA ALA A 909 45.08 51.71 27.34
C ALA A 909 44.14 52.76 26.74
N SER A 910 43.10 52.35 25.99
CA SER A 910 42.17 53.29 25.34
C SER A 910 41.01 53.76 26.24
N LYS A 911 40.89 53.28 27.48
CA LYS A 911 39.76 53.56 28.39
C LYS A 911 40.04 54.59 29.49
N LYS A 912 41.17 55.29 29.43
CA LYS A 912 41.55 56.31 30.42
C LYS A 912 40.95 57.71 30.19
N SER A 913 39.97 57.87 29.30
CA SER A 913 39.25 59.14 29.14
C SER A 913 37.74 58.94 29.08
N ARG A 914 37.05 59.60 30.03
CA ARG A 914 35.60 59.90 30.12
C ARG A 914 34.66 58.82 30.67
N GLY A 915 34.48 58.85 31.99
CA GLY A 915 33.32 59.46 32.68
C GLY A 915 31.90 58.92 32.42
N GLU A 916 31.42 58.09 33.36
CA GLU A 916 30.16 58.24 34.14
C GLU A 916 28.84 58.69 33.47
N PHE A 917 27.78 57.84 33.42
CA PHE A 917 26.68 57.70 34.41
C PHE A 917 25.42 56.95 33.86
N LYS A 918 24.87 56.06 34.72
CA LYS A 918 23.47 55.56 34.95
C LYS A 918 22.69 54.58 34.03
N ARG A 919 21.98 53.69 34.76
CA ARG A 919 20.96 52.64 34.44
C ARG A 919 19.66 53.25 33.87
N GLU A 920 18.75 52.60 33.13
CA GLU A 920 17.98 51.37 33.40
C GLU A 920 17.22 50.86 32.14
N ARG A 921 16.86 49.57 32.15
CA ARG A 921 15.77 48.81 31.46
C ARG A 921 15.42 49.03 29.97
N GLY A 922 15.31 47.89 29.28
CA GLY A 922 14.28 47.65 28.27
C GLY A 922 14.78 47.29 26.88
N LEU A 923 14.10 46.30 26.29
CA LEU A 923 14.06 45.92 24.87
C LEU A 923 15.11 44.92 24.39
N LEU A 924 14.68 43.65 24.45
CA LEU A 924 14.82 42.70 23.34
C LEU A 924 14.85 43.44 22.01
N ARG A 925 15.94 43.30 21.24
CA ARG A 925 15.93 43.66 19.82
C ARG A 925 15.51 42.44 18.98
N PRO A 926 14.66 42.63 17.95
CA PRO A 926 14.26 41.55 17.04
C PRO A 926 15.45 41.01 16.25
N TRP A 927 15.39 39.72 15.94
CA TRP A 927 16.32 39.01 15.06
C TRP A 927 16.18 39.51 13.61
N ASN A 928 17.30 39.79 12.95
CA ASN A 928 17.39 40.39 11.61
C ASN A 928 17.57 39.28 10.54
N PRO A 929 16.69 39.17 9.51
CA PRO A 929 16.66 38.03 8.59
C PRO A 929 17.53 38.17 7.32
N HIS A 930 18.38 39.19 7.20
CA HIS A 930 19.28 39.30 6.03
C HIS A 930 20.72 38.89 6.39
N ARG A 931 21.04 37.63 6.13
CA ARG A 931 22.41 37.17 5.88
C ARG A 931 22.45 36.71 4.43
N GLU A 932 23.23 37.42 3.61
CA GLU A 932 23.43 37.10 2.20
C GLU A 932 24.24 35.80 2.02
N SER A 933 24.19 35.25 0.81
CA SER A 933 24.93 34.06 0.39
C SER A 933 26.44 34.26 0.57
N ILE A 934 27.20 33.16 0.71
CA ILE A 934 28.67 33.21 0.82
C ILE A 934 29.35 33.81 -0.43
N THR A 935 28.59 34.02 -1.50
CA THR A 935 28.99 34.74 -2.73
C THR A 935 29.05 36.26 -2.56
N ASP A 936 28.37 36.83 -1.55
CA ASP A 936 28.14 38.28 -1.44
C ASP A 936 29.00 38.95 -0.35
N VAL A 937 30.01 38.24 0.17
CA VAL A 937 30.96 38.81 1.14
C VAL A 937 31.96 39.74 0.42
N PRO A 938 32.13 41.02 0.84
CA PRO A 938 33.10 41.93 0.25
C PRO A 938 34.53 41.39 0.42
N GLY A 939 35.12 40.94 -0.68
CA GLY A 939 36.43 40.27 -0.72
C GLY A 939 36.63 39.37 -1.94
N SER A 940 35.56 39.01 -2.66
CA SER A 940 35.60 38.27 -3.92
C SER A 940 35.78 39.18 -5.14
N LYS A 941 36.82 40.03 -5.13
CA LYS A 941 37.34 40.59 -6.39
C LYS A 941 38.68 39.96 -6.71
N SER A 942 38.68 39.02 -7.64
CA SER A 942 39.86 38.79 -8.47
C SER A 942 39.48 38.26 -9.85
N ARG A 943 39.48 39.22 -10.79
CA ARG A 943 40.03 39.15 -12.15
C ARG A 943 39.30 38.28 -13.16
N GLU A 944 38.55 38.98 -14.01
CA GLU A 944 38.37 38.60 -15.42
C GLU A 944 39.71 38.23 -16.04
N LEU A 945 39.84 36.98 -16.46
CA LEU A 945 40.84 36.55 -17.42
C LEU A 945 40.25 36.82 -18.81
N LYS A 946 40.69 37.92 -19.43
CA LYS A 946 40.58 38.12 -20.87
C LYS A 946 41.42 37.05 -21.56
N ILE A 947 40.80 36.28 -22.43
CA ILE A 947 41.50 35.48 -23.45
C ILE A 947 41.92 36.48 -24.53
N VAL A 948 43.20 36.84 -24.55
CA VAL A 948 43.88 37.36 -25.74
C VAL A 948 45.04 36.42 -25.99
N ASN A 949 45.05 35.85 -27.19
CA ASN A 949 46.07 34.95 -27.70
C ASN A 949 47.47 35.56 -27.55
N GLY A 950 48.40 34.78 -27.02
CA GLY A 950 49.82 35.06 -27.15
C GLY A 950 50.44 34.15 -28.21
N GLU A 951 51.06 34.75 -29.23
CA GLU A 951 52.23 34.17 -29.88
C GLU A 951 53.48 34.78 -29.24
N SER A 952 54.44 33.91 -28.87
CA SER A 952 55.89 34.17 -28.81
C SER A 952 56.41 35.24 -27.82
N MET A 953 57.57 35.14 -27.17
CA MET A 953 58.72 34.24 -27.21
C MET A 953 59.61 34.61 -26.00
N VAL A 954 60.40 33.65 -25.51
CA VAL A 954 61.81 33.76 -25.03
C VAL A 954 62.11 34.78 -23.90
N GLY A 955 62.75 34.44 -22.79
CA GLY A 955 63.50 33.26 -22.39
C GLY A 955 64.53 33.62 -21.31
N SER A 956 65.01 32.60 -20.59
CA SER A 956 66.23 32.55 -19.76
C SER A 956 66.31 33.46 -18.52
N GLY A 957 66.79 33.04 -17.35
CA GLY A 957 67.37 31.78 -16.91
C GLY A 957 68.08 31.99 -15.56
N GLY A 958 68.06 30.96 -14.69
CA GLY A 958 68.96 30.77 -13.53
C GLY A 958 68.63 31.60 -12.28
N ARG A 959 68.79 31.12 -11.03
CA ARG A 959 69.54 29.95 -10.54
C ARG A 959 69.08 29.62 -9.09
N ALA A 960 68.81 28.33 -8.88
CA ALA A 960 69.24 27.47 -7.77
C ALA A 960 68.71 27.57 -6.30
N LYS A 961 68.07 26.43 -5.93
CA LYS A 961 68.34 25.53 -4.76
C LYS A 961 67.85 26.01 -3.37
N LYS A 962 67.20 25.18 -2.54
CA LYS A 962 67.50 23.76 -2.24
C LYS A 962 66.33 23.08 -1.48
N ARG A 963 65.89 21.91 -2.00
CA ARG A 963 65.52 20.61 -1.35
C ARG A 963 64.60 20.60 -0.10
N LYS A 964 63.65 19.66 0.07
CA LYS A 964 63.76 18.19 -0.09
C LYS A 964 62.37 17.49 0.10
N ARG A 965 62.08 16.48 -0.75
CA ARG A 965 61.43 15.15 -0.50
C ARG A 965 59.96 15.13 0.03
N ILE A 966 59.02 14.27 -0.35
CA ILE A 966 58.89 12.92 -0.98
C ILE A 966 57.39 12.83 -1.44
N VAL A 967 57.00 12.54 -2.70
CA VAL A 967 56.87 11.21 -3.40
C VAL A 967 55.71 10.38 -2.77
N GLU A 968 54.71 9.78 -3.43
CA GLU A 968 54.26 9.43 -4.82
C GLU A 968 52.73 9.14 -4.67
N GLU A 969 51.84 9.49 -5.61
CA GLU A 969 51.38 8.65 -6.75
C GLU A 969 51.01 7.20 -6.36
N ALA A 970 49.88 6.61 -6.76
CA ALA A 970 49.04 6.89 -7.92
C ALA A 970 47.58 6.45 -7.70
N VAL A 971 46.68 7.20 -8.34
CA VAL A 971 45.47 6.71 -9.03
C VAL A 971 45.74 6.90 -10.51
#